data_AF-A0A497NXP8-F1
#
_entry.id   AF-A0A497NXP8-F1
#
_cell.length_a   1.000
_cell.length_b   1.000
_cell.length_c   1.000
_cell.angle_alpha   90.00
_cell.angle_beta   90.00
_cell.angle_gamma   90.00
#
_symmetry.space_group_name_H-M   'P 1'
#
loop_
_entity.id
_entity.type
_entity.pdbx_description
1 polymer ?
#
loop_
_entity_poly.entity_id
_entity_poly.type
_entity_poly.pdbx_seq_one_letter_code
_entity_poly.pdbx_strand_id
1 'polypeptide(L)'
;MSEELNNFGDEMCGLCPIKPKVKIVPPQGDPRATIMIVGESPGSEELLRGIPFCGASGEFLFKYLGWLVPDAYDFADFLRKREAYLYITNACLCSAKSPVKSIRDNFCIPRLRKEIKKVNPDLIIPLGGLALEYVTSILNLKGSELLQLQLTQKEPLTSIMASRGYVLRTIDNRVIFPLIHPASILRQREREFLYMCDVQKLYKVLTGGYQEPRPTYFVVSTLWDLEEVARVVEELPENELLSFDVETTGVNPFNDRILCLGISFKDHVGIVIPFDDPVVRPYVKRILESRCRKVGQNFKFDLEFLYQCGFTVNNLYFDTMIGQHVLNENIPCDLVTLVSIYLNYPKYDLALDLYKKAHKVKSYSEIPPSLLYRYNAHDAIVTRLIALKMIPSIEKDYSYLYWNVALPTQIALTHVEIEGMNVDEDRVRELTKQVADEVASIESDLYRNVGKEFNPRSSSQLSDVLYSDLGFPVLVKTKGEKASTCAEALQKLLAWAEQKQDKRALSIIDSLIKLRKRQKVLSTYLAGGRGGIWRFVAKDGKVHPDYHVTGTVSGRLSCTSPPIQTIPKSSLRSIFNVPPGYKFIEADYSQAEARVMAYVAQCAPMMEAFDSGRDIHTVVAERIFKKKIHKDDIERKMAKFVVYGLMYGRQAQSVADQFNISLKEAEMIMNQFFTEFPEIKSYMDYVVKEAKTKRVLRNLYGRTRIFPPGPFLPEWERQALSFVPQGTIADHTNQSLALLVELLKSEGSGVVVILQLHDALGVRTPEECIEVKEVIRSVMERPIPNTSLVIPVDIKISDRWEGGEKLFF
;
A
#
# COMPACT_ATOMS: atom_id res chain seq x y z
N MET A 1 37.63 3.67 -35.94
CA MET A 1 36.98 2.94 -34.82
C MET A 1 35.60 3.50 -34.45
N SER A 2 35.33 4.80 -34.58
CA SER A 2 34.00 5.40 -34.37
C SER A 2 32.96 5.03 -35.45
N GLU A 3 33.37 4.78 -36.70
CA GLU A 3 32.44 4.39 -37.79
C GLU A 3 31.84 2.98 -37.63
N GLU A 4 32.57 2.01 -37.07
CA GLU A 4 32.05 0.65 -36.87
C GLU A 4 31.02 0.54 -35.73
N LEU A 5 31.03 1.48 -34.77
CA LEU A 5 30.08 1.54 -33.67
C LEU A 5 28.72 2.13 -34.12
N ASN A 6 28.75 3.10 -35.05
CA ASN A 6 27.54 3.69 -35.65
C ASN A 6 26.75 2.68 -36.51
N ASN A 7 27.39 1.64 -37.04
CA ASN A 7 26.74 0.65 -37.92
C ASN A 7 25.70 -0.27 -37.23
N PHE A 8 25.70 -0.40 -35.90
CA PHE A 8 24.69 -1.24 -35.21
C PHE A 8 23.27 -0.67 -35.27
N GLY A 9 23.16 0.66 -35.22
CA GLY A 9 21.90 1.36 -35.43
C GLY A 9 21.43 1.30 -36.88
N ASP A 10 22.33 1.10 -37.84
CA ASP A 10 22.01 1.17 -39.26
C ASP A 10 21.69 -0.17 -39.93
N GLU A 11 22.17 -1.32 -39.45
CA GLU A 11 21.79 -2.62 -40.01
C GLU A 11 20.36 -3.06 -39.60
N MET A 12 20.10 -3.24 -38.30
CA MET A 12 18.85 -3.84 -37.83
C MET A 12 17.75 -2.81 -37.62
N CYS A 13 18.05 -1.64 -37.04
CA CYS A 13 17.05 -0.57 -37.01
C CYS A 13 16.84 0.02 -38.42
N GLY A 14 17.85 -0.02 -39.30
CA GLY A 14 17.75 0.31 -40.73
C GLY A 14 16.55 -0.32 -41.45
N LEU A 15 16.38 -1.62 -41.20
CA LEU A 15 15.35 -2.46 -41.81
C LEU A 15 14.03 -2.44 -41.04
N CYS A 16 13.95 -1.71 -39.93
CA CYS A 16 12.75 -1.65 -39.11
C CYS A 16 11.70 -0.74 -39.75
N PRO A 17 10.44 -1.20 -39.93
CA PRO A 17 9.39 -0.41 -40.58
C PRO A 17 8.98 0.86 -39.80
N ILE A 18 9.43 1.00 -38.55
CA ILE A 18 9.23 2.22 -37.75
C ILE A 18 10.29 3.29 -38.05
N LYS A 19 11.52 2.91 -38.47
CA LYS A 19 12.66 3.85 -38.62
C LYS A 19 12.37 5.08 -39.47
N PRO A 20 11.65 5.00 -40.62
CA PRO A 20 11.33 6.20 -41.41
C PRO A 20 10.57 7.29 -40.64
N LYS A 21 9.97 6.95 -39.49
CA LYS A 21 9.09 7.82 -38.70
C LYS A 21 9.72 8.29 -37.39
N VAL A 22 10.95 7.85 -37.06
CA VAL A 22 11.56 8.09 -35.75
C VAL A 22 13.06 8.34 -35.84
N LYS A 23 13.56 9.27 -35.02
CA LYS A 23 15.00 9.40 -34.78
C LYS A 23 15.48 8.25 -33.89
N ILE A 24 16.75 7.86 -34.09
CA ILE A 24 17.43 6.88 -33.24
C ILE A 24 18.56 7.55 -32.48
N VAL A 25 18.89 7.00 -31.32
CA VAL A 25 20.05 7.34 -30.50
C VAL A 25 20.96 6.10 -30.49
N PRO A 26 22.12 6.13 -31.17
CA PRO A 26 23.02 4.99 -31.22
C PRO A 26 23.67 4.72 -29.85
N PRO A 27 24.17 3.50 -29.61
CA PRO A 27 24.96 3.20 -28.42
C PRO A 27 26.28 4.00 -28.40
N GLN A 28 26.85 4.21 -27.22
CA GLN A 28 28.15 4.86 -27.01
C GLN A 28 29.05 4.05 -26.10
N GLY A 29 30.36 4.04 -26.37
CA GLY A 29 31.37 3.37 -25.53
C GLY A 29 32.34 2.44 -26.26
N ASP A 30 33.41 2.05 -25.57
CA ASP A 30 34.42 1.11 -26.05
C ASP A 30 33.80 -0.29 -26.21
N PRO A 31 33.92 -0.94 -27.38
CA PRO A 31 33.51 -2.33 -27.58
C PRO A 31 34.20 -3.35 -26.66
N ARG A 32 35.21 -2.96 -25.90
CA ARG A 32 35.94 -3.80 -24.94
C ARG A 32 35.55 -3.50 -23.48
N ALA A 33 34.56 -2.63 -23.25
CA ALA A 33 34.10 -2.30 -21.91
C ALA A 33 33.55 -3.55 -21.21
N THR A 34 33.98 -3.78 -19.96
CA THR A 34 33.51 -4.90 -19.13
C THR A 34 32.15 -4.63 -18.49
N ILE A 35 31.69 -3.37 -18.50
CA ILE A 35 30.40 -2.94 -17.96
C ILE A 35 29.53 -2.39 -19.08
N MET A 36 28.32 -2.96 -19.21
CA MET A 36 27.29 -2.50 -20.14
C MET A 36 26.08 -1.96 -19.38
N ILE A 37 25.61 -0.75 -19.71
CA ILE A 37 24.36 -0.18 -19.22
C ILE A 37 23.32 -0.23 -20.33
N VAL A 38 22.13 -0.75 -20.02
CA VAL A 38 21.03 -0.89 -20.99
C VAL A 38 19.82 -0.11 -20.48
N GLY A 39 19.49 1.02 -21.09
CA GLY A 39 18.25 1.76 -20.84
C GLY A 39 17.04 1.18 -21.57
N GLU A 40 15.86 1.78 -21.40
CA GLU A 40 14.63 1.34 -22.08
C GLU A 40 14.54 1.93 -23.50
N SER A 41 14.14 3.20 -23.58
CA SER A 41 14.02 3.98 -24.82
C SER A 41 14.50 5.42 -24.56
N PRO A 42 15.15 6.08 -25.53
CA PRO A 42 15.69 7.43 -25.37
C PRO A 42 14.60 8.48 -25.05
N GLY A 43 14.95 9.41 -24.17
CA GLY A 43 14.18 10.62 -23.89
C GLY A 43 14.27 11.69 -24.99
N SER A 44 13.53 12.79 -24.83
CA SER A 44 13.49 13.90 -25.80
C SER A 44 14.86 14.56 -26.01
N GLU A 45 15.62 14.78 -24.94
CA GLU A 45 16.96 15.38 -25.01
C GLU A 45 17.98 14.44 -25.68
N GLU A 46 17.88 13.14 -25.41
CA GLU A 46 18.71 12.12 -26.06
C GLU A 46 18.46 12.08 -27.57
N LEU A 47 17.20 12.14 -28.00
CA LEU A 47 16.81 12.19 -29.41
C LEU A 47 17.26 13.48 -30.10
N LEU A 48 17.31 14.59 -29.37
CA LEU A 48 17.77 15.87 -29.89
C LEU A 48 19.29 15.88 -30.09
N ARG A 49 20.04 15.39 -29.10
CA ARG A 49 21.51 15.41 -29.09
C ARG A 49 22.16 14.19 -29.74
N GLY A 50 21.42 13.10 -29.94
CA GLY A 50 21.95 11.84 -30.45
C GLY A 50 22.84 11.09 -29.45
N ILE A 51 22.74 11.41 -28.16
CA ILE A 51 23.62 10.90 -27.10
C ILE A 51 22.74 10.22 -26.03
N PRO A 52 22.99 8.95 -25.69
CA PRO A 52 22.19 8.25 -24.68
C PRO A 52 22.46 8.82 -23.27
N PHE A 53 21.41 8.92 -22.44
CA PHE A 53 21.48 9.45 -21.07
C PHE A 53 22.18 10.82 -20.96
N CYS A 54 21.94 11.75 -21.89
CA CYS A 54 22.52 13.11 -21.85
C CYS A 54 21.64 14.17 -21.14
N GLY A 55 20.51 13.74 -20.56
CA GLY A 55 19.52 14.61 -19.92
C GLY A 55 19.34 14.34 -18.43
N ALA A 56 18.26 14.86 -17.84
CA ALA A 56 18.00 14.76 -16.39
C ALA A 56 18.04 13.32 -15.83
N SER A 57 17.59 12.32 -16.58
CA SER A 57 17.70 10.90 -16.20
C SER A 57 19.16 10.43 -16.16
N GLY A 58 19.99 10.90 -17.08
CA GLY A 58 21.43 10.68 -17.08
C GLY A 58 22.10 11.37 -15.90
N GLU A 59 21.85 12.67 -15.70
CA GLU A 59 22.39 13.42 -14.56
C GLU A 59 22.10 12.70 -13.22
N PHE A 60 20.88 12.20 -13.04
CA PHE A 60 20.53 11.40 -11.88
C PHE A 60 21.29 10.07 -11.82
N LEU A 61 21.35 9.31 -12.93
CA LEU A 61 22.09 8.05 -13.01
C LEU A 61 23.54 8.23 -12.54
N PHE A 62 24.20 9.27 -13.05
CA PHE A 62 25.62 9.51 -12.82
C PHE A 62 25.93 10.25 -11.53
N LYS A 63 24.95 10.94 -10.93
CA LYS A 63 25.04 11.34 -9.51
C LYS A 63 25.36 10.14 -8.62
N TYR A 64 24.81 8.96 -8.92
CA TYR A 64 25.00 7.75 -8.13
C TYR A 64 26.03 6.77 -8.68
N LEU A 65 26.25 6.76 -10.00
CA LEU A 65 27.15 5.83 -10.68
C LEU A 65 28.39 6.51 -11.29
N GLY A 66 28.62 7.79 -11.03
CA GLY A 66 29.74 8.55 -11.58
C GLY A 66 31.10 7.96 -11.21
N TRP A 67 31.19 7.29 -10.06
CA TRP A 67 32.38 6.56 -9.61
C TRP A 67 32.79 5.39 -10.51
N LEU A 68 31.92 4.93 -11.43
CA LEU A 68 32.28 3.96 -12.47
C LEU A 68 33.24 4.54 -13.51
N VAL A 69 33.37 5.86 -13.57
CA VAL A 69 34.27 6.59 -14.48
C VAL A 69 35.27 7.34 -13.61
N PRO A 70 36.46 6.76 -13.36
CA PRO A 70 37.52 7.43 -12.60
C PRO A 70 37.85 8.81 -13.18
N ASP A 71 38.23 9.73 -12.29
CA ASP A 71 38.66 11.09 -12.63
C ASP A 71 37.63 11.97 -13.35
N ALA A 72 36.34 11.60 -13.36
CA ALA A 72 35.27 12.49 -13.83
C ALA A 72 34.85 13.46 -12.70
N TYR A 73 35.16 14.75 -12.86
CA TYR A 73 34.92 15.76 -11.81
C TYR A 73 33.54 16.43 -11.90
N ASP A 74 32.93 16.44 -13.08
CA ASP A 74 31.60 16.97 -13.32
C ASP A 74 30.86 16.16 -14.41
N PHE A 75 29.58 16.47 -14.64
CA PHE A 75 28.77 15.74 -15.60
C PHE A 75 29.25 15.91 -17.06
N ALA A 76 29.80 17.06 -17.42
CA ALA A 76 30.32 17.28 -18.77
C ALA A 76 31.61 16.47 -19.00
N ASP A 77 32.49 16.42 -18.00
CA ASP A 77 33.71 15.62 -18.03
C ASP A 77 33.40 14.12 -18.04
N PHE A 78 32.40 13.70 -17.27
CA PHE A 78 31.85 12.34 -17.35
C PHE A 78 31.40 11.99 -18.78
N LEU A 79 30.61 12.85 -19.44
CA LEU A 79 30.13 12.58 -20.80
C LEU A 79 31.29 12.38 -21.78
N ARG A 80 32.42 13.07 -21.59
CA ARG A 80 33.63 12.89 -22.42
C ARG A 80 34.38 11.59 -22.11
N LYS A 81 34.49 11.21 -20.83
CA LYS A 81 35.34 10.10 -20.37
C LYS A 81 34.62 8.76 -20.33
N ARG A 82 33.29 8.74 -20.19
CA ARG A 82 32.52 7.51 -19.95
C ARG A 82 32.72 6.43 -21.02
N GLU A 83 32.99 6.84 -22.26
CA GLU A 83 33.14 5.91 -23.38
C GLU A 83 34.36 5.00 -23.20
N ALA A 84 35.38 5.42 -22.44
CA ALA A 84 36.55 4.59 -22.17
C ALA A 84 36.28 3.45 -21.15
N TYR A 85 35.20 3.54 -20.37
CA TYR A 85 34.93 2.64 -19.25
C TYR A 85 33.61 1.87 -19.38
N LEU A 86 32.63 2.45 -20.07
CA LEU A 86 31.25 1.96 -20.12
C LEU A 86 30.80 1.80 -21.56
N TYR A 87 30.01 0.75 -21.82
CA TYR A 87 29.19 0.66 -23.02
C TYR A 87 27.72 0.95 -22.67
N ILE A 88 27.17 2.04 -23.20
CA ILE A 88 25.81 2.51 -22.90
C ILE A 88 24.93 2.37 -24.14
N THR A 89 23.85 1.59 -24.02
CA THR A 89 22.86 1.34 -25.07
C THR A 89 21.45 1.43 -24.49
N ASN A 90 20.44 1.35 -25.36
CA ASN A 90 19.03 1.22 -24.98
C ASN A 90 18.44 -0.07 -25.55
N ALA A 91 17.44 -0.64 -24.90
CA ALA A 91 16.67 -1.78 -25.41
C ALA A 91 16.01 -1.44 -26.75
N CYS A 92 15.47 -0.22 -26.85
CA CYS A 92 15.00 0.41 -28.06
C CYS A 92 15.83 1.67 -28.34
N LEU A 93 16.48 1.75 -29.51
CA LEU A 93 17.26 2.95 -29.88
C LEU A 93 16.37 4.12 -30.32
N CYS A 94 15.05 3.94 -30.46
CA CYS A 94 14.11 4.97 -30.90
C CYS A 94 13.08 5.32 -29.81
N SER A 95 12.27 6.34 -30.06
CA SER A 95 11.23 6.81 -29.12
C SER A 95 10.07 5.83 -28.85
N ALA A 96 10.07 4.64 -29.46
CA ALA A 96 9.07 3.61 -29.19
C ALA A 96 9.26 3.06 -27.76
N LYS A 97 8.39 3.47 -26.83
CA LYS A 97 8.45 3.05 -25.42
C LYS A 97 8.04 1.60 -25.18
N SER A 98 7.24 1.03 -26.06
CA SER A 98 6.78 -0.36 -25.98
C SER A 98 6.49 -0.86 -27.40
N PRO A 99 7.53 -1.22 -28.17
CA PRO A 99 7.33 -1.71 -29.53
C PRO A 99 6.47 -2.98 -29.52
N VAL A 100 5.59 -3.11 -30.50
CA VAL A 100 4.79 -4.32 -30.69
C VAL A 100 5.71 -5.55 -30.85
N LYS A 101 5.20 -6.72 -30.45
CA LYS A 101 5.97 -7.98 -30.40
C LYS A 101 6.76 -8.27 -31.69
N SER A 102 6.15 -8.06 -32.86
CA SER A 102 6.81 -8.27 -34.16
C SER A 102 8.02 -7.35 -34.39
N ILE A 103 7.99 -6.12 -33.89
CA ILE A 103 9.11 -5.17 -34.01
C ILE A 103 10.20 -5.52 -33.00
N ARG A 104 9.78 -5.79 -31.76
CA ARG A 104 10.67 -6.18 -30.68
C ARG A 104 11.49 -7.41 -31.03
N ASP A 105 10.82 -8.50 -31.41
CA ASP A 105 11.41 -9.82 -31.55
C ASP A 105 12.28 -9.93 -32.82
N ASN A 106 11.95 -9.18 -33.87
CA ASN A 106 12.68 -9.23 -35.16
C ASN A 106 13.78 -8.18 -35.28
N PHE A 107 13.72 -7.06 -34.55
CA PHE A 107 14.67 -5.96 -34.72
C PHE A 107 15.38 -5.59 -33.42
N CYS A 108 14.65 -5.22 -32.37
CA CYS A 108 15.26 -4.67 -31.15
C CYS A 108 16.08 -5.70 -30.37
N ILE A 109 15.51 -6.89 -30.12
CA ILE A 109 16.18 -7.99 -29.39
C ILE A 109 17.37 -8.54 -30.20
N PRO A 110 17.24 -8.87 -31.50
CA PRO A 110 18.37 -9.34 -32.30
C PRO A 110 19.53 -8.35 -32.38
N ARG A 111 19.24 -7.05 -32.50
CA ARG A 111 20.26 -5.99 -32.43
C ARG A 111 21.00 -6.01 -31.09
N LEU A 112 20.27 -5.96 -29.97
CA LEU A 112 20.88 -5.99 -28.64
C LEU A 112 21.70 -7.27 -28.42
N ARG A 113 21.24 -8.42 -28.94
CA ARG A 113 21.99 -9.67 -28.90
C ARG A 113 23.34 -9.56 -29.62
N LYS A 114 23.37 -8.93 -30.81
CA LYS A 114 24.62 -8.67 -31.54
C LYS A 114 25.55 -7.76 -30.72
N GLU A 115 25.01 -6.71 -30.10
CA GLU A 115 25.78 -5.80 -29.23
C GLU A 115 26.39 -6.53 -28.03
N ILE A 116 25.58 -7.28 -27.27
CA ILE A 116 26.05 -8.06 -26.11
C ILE A 116 27.12 -9.07 -26.53
N LYS A 117 26.95 -9.74 -27.68
CA LYS A 117 27.94 -10.69 -28.19
C LYS A 117 29.26 -10.01 -28.58
N LYS A 118 29.21 -8.83 -29.19
CA LYS A 118 30.41 -8.08 -29.60
C LYS A 118 31.16 -7.51 -28.41
N VAL A 119 30.44 -6.89 -27.47
CA VAL A 119 31.04 -6.24 -26.30
C VAL A 119 31.53 -7.27 -25.28
N ASN A 120 30.82 -8.40 -25.17
CA ASN A 120 31.10 -9.47 -24.22
C ASN A 120 31.31 -8.95 -22.77
N PRO A 121 30.37 -8.17 -22.21
CA PRO A 121 30.53 -7.55 -20.90
C PRO A 121 30.49 -8.61 -19.77
N ASP A 122 31.25 -8.37 -18.71
CA ASP A 122 31.19 -9.16 -17.48
C ASP A 122 29.96 -8.80 -16.64
N LEU A 123 29.58 -7.51 -16.66
CA LEU A 123 28.44 -6.96 -15.93
C LEU A 123 27.50 -6.20 -16.88
N ILE A 124 26.21 -6.52 -16.79
CA ILE A 124 25.14 -5.82 -17.51
C ILE A 124 24.17 -5.20 -16.49
N ILE A 125 23.92 -3.90 -16.61
CA ILE A 125 23.01 -3.14 -15.74
C ILE A 125 21.78 -2.72 -16.56
N PRO A 126 20.71 -3.54 -16.59
CA PRO A 126 19.46 -3.12 -17.20
C PRO A 126 18.74 -2.10 -16.30
N LEU A 127 18.35 -0.97 -16.89
CA LEU A 127 17.62 0.10 -16.22
C LEU A 127 16.14 0.00 -16.62
N GLY A 128 15.29 -0.45 -15.70
CA GLY A 128 13.86 -0.61 -15.94
C GLY A 128 13.43 -1.98 -16.47
N GLY A 129 12.12 -2.16 -16.60
CA GLY A 129 11.50 -3.45 -16.89
C GLY A 129 11.71 -3.91 -18.32
N LEU A 130 11.66 -2.98 -19.29
CA LEU A 130 11.84 -3.32 -20.70
C LEU A 130 13.28 -3.76 -20.99
N ALA A 131 14.26 -3.04 -20.42
CA ALA A 131 15.67 -3.40 -20.55
C ALA A 131 15.95 -4.78 -19.94
N LEU A 132 15.40 -5.04 -18.75
CA LEU A 132 15.51 -6.33 -18.07
C LEU A 132 14.90 -7.46 -18.92
N GLU A 133 13.71 -7.25 -19.48
CA GLU A 133 13.04 -8.22 -20.33
C GLU A 133 13.91 -8.59 -21.54
N TYR A 134 14.50 -7.60 -22.21
CA TYR A 134 15.29 -7.87 -23.41
C TYR A 134 16.60 -8.58 -23.07
N VAL A 135 17.31 -8.12 -22.04
CA VAL A 135 18.56 -8.75 -21.59
C VAL A 135 18.31 -10.19 -21.17
N THR A 136 17.27 -10.46 -20.38
CA THR A 136 16.93 -11.82 -19.93
C THR A 136 16.28 -12.68 -21.02
N SER A 137 15.70 -12.08 -22.06
CA SER A 137 15.31 -12.81 -23.29
C SER A 137 16.54 -13.31 -24.05
N ILE A 138 17.62 -12.54 -24.04
CA ILE A 138 18.86 -12.87 -24.75
C ILE A 138 19.71 -13.87 -23.96
N LEU A 139 19.92 -13.62 -22.66
CA LEU A 139 20.83 -14.39 -21.81
C LEU A 139 20.05 -15.36 -20.92
N ASN A 140 20.53 -16.58 -20.75
CA ASN A 140 19.89 -17.58 -19.89
C ASN A 140 20.41 -17.46 -18.46
N LEU A 141 19.50 -17.39 -17.48
CA LEU A 141 19.84 -17.26 -16.06
C LEU A 141 20.13 -18.62 -15.42
N LYS A 142 21.14 -18.69 -14.55
CA LYS A 142 21.38 -19.82 -13.64
C LYS A 142 20.22 -19.97 -12.68
N GLY A 143 19.93 -21.20 -12.24
CA GLY A 143 18.79 -21.51 -11.39
C GLY A 143 17.46 -21.67 -12.14
N SER A 144 17.39 -21.27 -13.41
CA SER A 144 16.29 -21.62 -14.31
C SER A 144 16.52 -22.92 -15.08
N GLU A 145 17.68 -23.57 -14.90
CA GLU A 145 18.13 -24.71 -15.72
C GLU A 145 17.18 -25.91 -15.66
N LEU A 146 16.73 -26.29 -14.46
CA LEU A 146 15.79 -27.40 -14.27
C LEU A 146 14.42 -27.13 -14.88
N LEU A 147 13.96 -25.88 -14.83
CA LEU A 147 12.69 -25.47 -15.43
C LEU A 147 12.77 -25.34 -16.95
N GLN A 148 13.86 -24.78 -17.49
CA GLN A 148 14.02 -24.63 -18.94
C GLN A 148 13.99 -25.96 -19.69
N LEU A 149 14.38 -27.06 -19.05
CA LEU A 149 14.27 -28.42 -19.62
C LEU A 149 12.83 -28.94 -19.68
N GLN A 150 11.91 -28.35 -18.92
CA GLN A 150 10.49 -28.71 -18.85
C GLN A 150 9.57 -27.70 -19.55
N LEU A 151 10.10 -26.54 -19.96
CA LEU A 151 9.34 -25.46 -20.60
C LEU A 151 9.46 -25.49 -22.12
N THR A 152 8.35 -25.27 -22.81
CA THR A 152 8.32 -25.14 -24.28
C THR A 152 8.81 -23.78 -24.78
N GLN A 153 8.80 -22.73 -23.94
CA GLN A 153 9.24 -21.38 -24.29
C GLN A 153 9.99 -20.71 -23.13
N LYS A 154 10.98 -19.90 -23.47
CA LYS A 154 11.77 -19.12 -22.51
C LYS A 154 10.94 -17.94 -21.99
N GLU A 155 10.82 -17.84 -20.67
CA GLU A 155 10.11 -16.74 -19.99
C GLU A 155 11.11 -15.69 -19.47
N PRO A 156 11.13 -14.47 -20.04
CA PRO A 156 11.99 -13.38 -19.55
C PRO A 156 11.42 -12.71 -18.29
N LEU A 157 12.29 -12.02 -17.56
CA LEU A 157 11.93 -11.21 -16.40
C LEU A 157 11.42 -9.84 -16.84
N THR A 158 10.24 -9.45 -16.40
CA THR A 158 9.61 -8.18 -16.80
C THR A 158 9.43 -7.19 -15.65
N SER A 159 9.38 -7.67 -14.41
CA SER A 159 9.18 -6.82 -13.23
C SER A 159 10.51 -6.33 -12.67
N ILE A 160 10.81 -5.05 -12.90
CA ILE A 160 12.01 -4.43 -12.32
C ILE A 160 11.93 -4.37 -10.79
N MET A 161 10.76 -4.14 -10.21
CA MET A 161 10.60 -4.07 -8.76
C MET A 161 10.90 -5.42 -8.09
N ALA A 162 10.54 -6.53 -8.73
CA ALA A 162 10.85 -7.86 -8.23
C ALA A 162 12.33 -8.25 -8.42
N SER A 163 13.04 -7.63 -9.35
CA SER A 163 14.39 -8.07 -9.75
C SER A 163 15.52 -7.13 -9.33
N ARG A 164 15.21 -5.88 -8.99
CA ARG A 164 16.21 -4.88 -8.61
C ARG A 164 16.96 -5.28 -7.33
N GLY A 165 18.24 -4.89 -7.26
CA GLY A 165 19.09 -5.17 -6.10
C GLY A 165 19.49 -6.65 -5.94
N TYR A 166 19.10 -7.52 -6.86
CA TYR A 166 19.58 -8.90 -6.94
C TYR A 166 20.73 -9.03 -7.92
N VAL A 167 21.67 -9.91 -7.58
CA VAL A 167 22.73 -10.35 -8.48
C VAL A 167 22.21 -11.56 -9.24
N LEU A 168 21.87 -11.36 -10.52
CA LEU A 168 21.43 -12.44 -11.39
C LEU A 168 22.64 -12.94 -12.17
N ARG A 169 22.85 -14.26 -12.22
CA ARG A 169 23.98 -14.86 -12.94
C ARG A 169 23.49 -15.59 -14.16
N THR A 170 24.19 -15.47 -15.27
CA THR A 170 23.91 -16.23 -16.49
C THR A 170 24.65 -17.57 -16.48
N ILE A 171 24.20 -18.52 -17.31
CA ILE A 171 24.84 -19.84 -17.45
C ILE A 171 26.33 -19.71 -17.80
N ASP A 172 26.68 -18.71 -18.63
CA ASP A 172 28.05 -18.36 -19.00
C ASP A 172 28.74 -17.39 -18.02
N ASN A 173 28.27 -17.34 -16.77
CA ASN A 173 28.87 -16.63 -15.63
C ASN A 173 28.90 -15.10 -15.70
N ARG A 174 28.20 -14.45 -16.62
CA ARG A 174 28.01 -12.99 -16.59
C ARG A 174 27.10 -12.59 -15.44
N VAL A 175 27.28 -11.37 -14.96
CA VAL A 175 26.41 -10.76 -13.94
C VAL A 175 25.42 -9.82 -14.62
N ILE A 176 24.15 -9.94 -14.25
CA ILE A 176 23.10 -8.98 -14.56
C ILE A 176 22.67 -8.35 -13.23
N PHE A 177 22.76 -7.01 -13.13
CA PHE A 177 22.36 -6.26 -11.93
C PHE A 177 21.27 -5.24 -12.29
N PRO A 178 19.98 -5.59 -12.12
CA PRO A 178 18.89 -4.70 -12.51
C PRO A 178 18.76 -3.50 -11.58
N LEU A 179 18.50 -2.32 -12.14
CA LEU A 179 18.21 -1.08 -11.40
C LEU A 179 16.91 -0.44 -11.88
N ILE A 180 16.24 0.28 -10.97
CA ILE A 180 15.09 1.12 -11.35
C ILE A 180 15.58 2.20 -12.30
N HIS A 181 14.86 2.42 -13.40
CA HIS A 181 15.23 3.46 -14.36
C HIS A 181 15.21 4.87 -13.70
N PRO A 182 16.26 5.70 -13.86
CA PRO A 182 16.37 7.03 -13.25
C PRO A 182 15.15 7.94 -13.47
N ALA A 183 14.59 7.93 -14.69
CA ALA A 183 13.39 8.71 -15.00
C ALA A 183 12.16 8.31 -14.15
N SER A 184 12.09 7.07 -13.66
CA SER A 184 11.03 6.65 -12.73
C SER A 184 11.25 7.24 -11.34
N ILE A 185 12.49 7.32 -10.86
CA ILE A 185 12.83 7.92 -9.56
C ILE A 185 12.58 9.42 -9.57
N LEU A 186 12.91 10.12 -10.66
CA LEU A 186 12.62 11.55 -10.81
C LEU A 186 11.12 11.87 -10.71
N ARG A 187 10.25 10.93 -11.10
CA ARG A 187 8.78 11.04 -10.98
C ARG A 187 8.24 10.56 -9.62
N GLN A 188 8.98 9.70 -8.92
CA GLN A 188 8.59 9.06 -7.67
C GLN A 188 9.80 9.03 -6.73
N ARG A 189 10.05 10.19 -6.10
CA ARG A 189 11.24 10.43 -5.27
C ARG A 189 11.32 9.52 -4.05
N GLU A 190 10.18 8.99 -3.62
CA GLU A 190 10.04 7.98 -2.56
C GLU A 190 10.95 6.76 -2.80
N ARG A 191 11.22 6.41 -4.06
CA ARG A 191 12.04 5.25 -4.43
C ARG A 191 13.54 5.52 -4.47
N GLU A 192 13.98 6.76 -4.27
CA GLU A 192 15.40 7.15 -4.30
C GLU A 192 16.21 6.39 -3.23
N PHE A 193 15.60 6.08 -2.08
CA PHE A 193 16.22 5.23 -1.05
C PHE A 193 16.52 3.82 -1.55
N LEU A 194 15.53 3.12 -2.16
CA LEU A 194 15.76 1.77 -2.71
C LEU A 194 16.90 1.81 -3.73
N TYR A 195 16.86 2.80 -4.63
CA TYR A 195 17.87 2.98 -5.64
C TYR A 195 19.27 3.14 -5.03
N MET A 196 19.38 3.91 -3.94
CA MET A 196 20.65 4.08 -3.21
C MET A 196 21.14 2.76 -2.59
N CYS A 197 20.25 1.97 -1.96
CA CYS A 197 20.61 0.64 -1.44
C CYS A 197 21.10 -0.29 -2.56
N ASP A 198 20.43 -0.29 -3.71
CA ASP A 198 20.80 -1.10 -4.86
C ASP A 198 22.18 -0.69 -5.41
N VAL A 199 22.45 0.62 -5.51
CA VAL A 199 23.75 1.16 -5.95
C VAL A 199 24.88 0.79 -4.98
N GLN A 200 24.64 0.87 -3.67
CA GLN A 200 25.61 0.44 -2.66
C GLN A 200 25.94 -1.05 -2.79
N LYS A 201 24.94 -1.88 -3.11
CA LYS A 201 25.16 -3.30 -3.37
C LYS A 201 25.90 -3.53 -4.69
N LEU A 202 25.57 -2.79 -5.75
CA LEU A 202 26.30 -2.82 -7.02
C LEU A 202 27.79 -2.48 -6.82
N TYR A 203 28.11 -1.50 -5.97
CA TYR A 203 29.48 -1.17 -5.60
C TYR A 203 30.20 -2.37 -4.96
N LYS A 204 29.54 -3.10 -4.05
CA LYS A 204 30.11 -4.33 -3.47
C LYS A 204 30.33 -5.42 -4.52
N VAL A 205 29.44 -5.56 -5.49
CA VAL A 205 29.60 -6.52 -6.59
C VAL A 205 30.85 -6.22 -7.39
N LEU A 206 31.05 -4.95 -7.76
CA LEU A 206 32.18 -4.50 -8.57
C LEU A 206 33.52 -4.54 -7.83
N THR A 207 33.51 -4.28 -6.52
CA THR A 207 34.72 -4.33 -5.68
C THR A 207 35.05 -5.71 -5.12
N GLY A 208 34.27 -6.75 -5.48
CA GLY A 208 34.44 -8.11 -4.95
C GLY A 208 33.99 -8.30 -3.50
N GLY A 209 33.39 -7.29 -2.87
CA GLY A 209 32.84 -7.34 -1.51
C GLY A 209 31.45 -7.98 -1.40
N TYR A 210 30.84 -8.42 -2.51
CA TYR A 210 29.55 -9.11 -2.51
C TYR A 210 29.75 -10.64 -2.41
N GLN A 211 29.24 -11.22 -1.33
CA GLN A 211 29.27 -12.66 -1.09
C GLN A 211 27.84 -13.19 -0.91
N GLU A 212 27.49 -14.20 -1.70
CA GLU A 212 26.22 -14.90 -1.60
C GLU A 212 26.36 -16.09 -0.64
N PRO A 213 25.45 -16.26 0.34
CA PRO A 213 25.44 -17.46 1.16
C PRO A 213 25.01 -18.68 0.34
N ARG A 214 25.37 -19.87 0.83
CA ARG A 214 24.88 -21.16 0.31
C ARG A 214 23.93 -21.78 1.32
N PRO A 215 22.67 -21.34 1.34
CA PRO A 215 21.68 -21.88 2.26
C PRO A 215 21.43 -23.37 1.97
N THR A 216 21.17 -24.11 3.04
CA THR A 216 20.79 -25.52 2.98
C THR A 216 19.42 -25.67 3.60
N TYR A 217 18.68 -26.69 3.18
CA TYR A 217 17.41 -27.02 3.80
C TYR A 217 17.28 -28.51 4.00
N PHE A 218 16.53 -28.87 5.04
CA PHE A 218 16.19 -30.23 5.39
C PHE A 218 14.67 -30.39 5.33
N VAL A 219 14.19 -31.43 4.65
CA VAL A 219 12.76 -31.77 4.64
C VAL A 219 12.57 -32.92 5.61
N VAL A 220 11.73 -32.71 6.61
CA VAL A 220 11.38 -33.74 7.60
C VAL A 220 10.67 -34.88 6.87
N SER A 221 11.21 -36.09 7.00
CA SER A 221 10.74 -37.26 6.26
C SER A 221 10.34 -38.43 7.16
N THR A 222 10.75 -38.41 8.44
CA THR A 222 10.44 -39.44 9.42
C THR A 222 9.93 -38.83 10.73
N LEU A 223 9.26 -39.65 11.55
CA LEU A 223 8.85 -39.25 12.90
C LEU A 223 10.05 -38.95 13.81
N TRP A 224 11.17 -39.62 13.60
CA TRP A 224 12.39 -39.38 14.35
C TRP A 224 12.95 -37.99 14.07
N ASP A 225 13.00 -37.59 12.80
CA ASP A 225 13.40 -36.24 12.40
C ASP A 225 12.48 -35.19 13.06
N LEU A 226 11.18 -35.44 13.08
CA LEU A 226 10.18 -34.51 13.61
C LEU A 226 10.27 -34.37 15.15
N GLU A 227 10.47 -35.48 15.86
CA GLU A 227 10.73 -35.47 17.31
C GLU A 227 12.01 -34.68 17.63
N GLU A 228 13.09 -34.92 16.87
CA GLU A 228 14.36 -34.24 17.11
C GLU A 228 14.26 -32.73 16.85
N VAL A 229 13.58 -32.32 15.78
CA VAL A 229 13.32 -30.90 15.50
C VAL A 229 12.51 -30.26 16.62
N ALA A 230 11.43 -30.91 17.07
CA ALA A 230 10.60 -30.39 18.16
C ALA A 230 11.41 -30.24 19.45
N ARG A 231 12.18 -31.27 19.83
CA ARG A 231 13.06 -31.26 21.00
C ARG A 231 14.08 -30.12 20.95
N VAL A 232 14.77 -29.95 19.82
CA VAL A 232 15.76 -28.88 19.64
C VAL A 232 15.11 -27.50 19.78
N VAL A 233 13.92 -27.30 19.21
CA VAL A 233 13.19 -26.04 19.31
C VAL A 233 12.75 -25.74 20.75
N GLU A 234 12.28 -26.74 21.49
CA GLU A 234 11.90 -26.60 22.91
C GLU A 234 13.09 -26.23 23.80
N GLU A 235 14.28 -26.73 23.48
CA GLU A 235 15.52 -26.44 24.20
C GLU A 235 16.08 -25.04 23.91
N LEU A 236 15.60 -24.35 22.86
CA LEU A 236 16.09 -23.01 22.51
C LEU A 236 15.91 -22.03 23.68
N PRO A 237 16.89 -21.11 23.88
CA PRO A 237 16.73 -19.98 24.79
C PRO A 237 15.53 -19.11 24.40
N GLU A 238 14.92 -18.47 25.40
CA GLU A 238 13.77 -17.58 25.17
C GLU A 238 14.10 -16.42 24.21
N ASN A 239 15.31 -15.88 24.28
CA ASN A 239 15.77 -14.78 23.43
C ASN A 239 16.23 -15.22 22.04
N GLU A 240 16.32 -16.52 21.75
CA GLU A 240 16.66 -17.02 20.42
C GLU A 240 15.50 -16.78 19.45
N LEU A 241 15.83 -16.42 18.21
CA LEU A 241 14.82 -16.17 17.18
C LEU A 241 14.54 -17.44 16.39
N LEU A 242 13.28 -17.87 16.40
CA LEU A 242 12.73 -18.90 15.54
C LEU A 242 11.83 -18.23 14.49
N SER A 243 12.20 -18.32 13.23
CA SER A 243 11.30 -17.97 12.13
C SER A 243 10.37 -19.11 11.79
N PHE A 244 9.16 -18.78 11.37
CA PHE A 244 8.23 -19.74 10.78
C PHE A 244 7.44 -19.12 9.63
N ASP A 245 6.99 -19.95 8.69
CA ASP A 245 6.20 -19.58 7.50
C ASP A 245 5.36 -20.77 7.03
N VAL A 246 4.09 -20.56 6.66
CA VAL A 246 3.24 -21.62 6.11
C VAL A 246 2.95 -21.43 4.62
N GLU A 247 3.02 -22.52 3.86
CA GLU A 247 2.50 -22.57 2.50
C GLU A 247 1.12 -23.18 2.47
N THR A 248 0.23 -22.64 1.65
CA THR A 248 -1.19 -23.01 1.65
C THR A 248 -1.74 -23.25 0.24
N THR A 249 -2.90 -23.90 0.13
CA THR A 249 -3.53 -24.09 -1.19
C THR A 249 -4.03 -22.80 -1.84
N GLY A 250 -4.20 -21.74 -1.06
CA GLY A 250 -4.75 -20.44 -1.46
C GLY A 250 -4.73 -19.47 -0.28
N VAL A 251 -5.37 -18.31 -0.42
CA VAL A 251 -5.25 -17.20 0.54
C VAL A 251 -6.39 -17.12 1.56
N ASN A 252 -7.38 -18.02 1.52
CA ASN A 252 -8.54 -17.95 2.40
C ASN A 252 -8.45 -19.02 3.51
N PRO A 253 -8.18 -18.66 4.77
CA PRO A 253 -8.00 -19.62 5.86
C PRO A 253 -9.24 -20.48 6.16
N PHE A 254 -10.43 -20.07 5.71
CA PHE A 254 -11.68 -20.82 5.90
C PHE A 254 -11.97 -21.84 4.79
N ASN A 255 -11.25 -21.79 3.67
CA ASN A 255 -11.49 -22.64 2.50
C ASN A 255 -10.23 -23.34 1.97
N ASP A 256 -9.06 -22.83 2.33
CA ASP A 256 -7.75 -23.36 1.97
C ASP A 256 -7.11 -24.12 3.13
N ARG A 257 -6.08 -24.93 2.84
CA ARG A 257 -5.35 -25.72 3.84
C ARG A 257 -3.85 -25.49 3.77
N ILE A 258 -3.18 -25.75 4.89
CA ILE A 258 -1.71 -25.74 4.99
C ILE A 258 -1.13 -26.95 4.22
N LEU A 259 -0.03 -26.73 3.50
CA LEU A 259 0.73 -27.71 2.73
C LEU A 259 2.05 -28.07 3.41
N CYS A 260 2.75 -27.08 3.97
CA CYS A 260 3.97 -27.28 4.75
C CYS A 260 4.22 -26.10 5.69
N LEU A 261 5.04 -26.36 6.70
CA LEU A 261 5.58 -25.38 7.65
C LEU A 261 7.09 -25.29 7.49
N GLY A 262 7.59 -24.11 7.20
CA GLY A 262 9.02 -23.79 7.14
C GLY A 262 9.45 -23.15 8.44
N ILE A 263 10.59 -23.56 8.98
CA ILE A 263 11.20 -22.94 10.16
C ILE A 263 12.69 -22.72 9.97
N SER A 264 13.22 -21.71 10.66
CA SER A 264 14.67 -21.52 10.78
C SER A 264 15.03 -20.86 12.10
N PHE A 265 15.97 -21.48 12.83
CA PHE A 265 16.58 -20.97 14.07
C PHE A 265 18.11 -20.94 13.97
N LYS A 266 18.67 -21.23 12.80
CA LYS A 266 20.12 -21.25 12.55
C LYS A 266 20.41 -20.60 11.20
N ASP A 267 21.48 -19.80 11.17
CA ASP A 267 21.87 -19.05 9.97
C ASP A 267 22.01 -19.97 8.76
N HIS A 268 21.32 -19.60 7.68
CA HIS A 268 21.39 -20.29 6.39
C HIS A 268 20.94 -21.76 6.41
N VAL A 269 20.19 -22.19 7.44
CA VAL A 269 19.59 -23.53 7.53
C VAL A 269 18.08 -23.40 7.71
N GLY A 270 17.33 -23.98 6.78
CA GLY A 270 15.87 -24.06 6.84
C GLY A 270 15.42 -25.49 7.05
N ILE A 271 14.33 -25.68 7.78
CA ILE A 271 13.70 -26.99 8.00
C ILE A 271 12.27 -26.88 7.51
N VAL A 272 11.83 -27.86 6.72
CA VAL A 272 10.47 -27.91 6.18
C VAL A 272 9.78 -29.14 6.71
N ILE A 273 8.59 -28.94 7.26
CA ILE A 273 7.71 -29.98 7.77
C ILE A 273 6.53 -30.09 6.80
N PRO A 274 6.45 -31.13 5.96
CA PRO A 274 5.24 -31.44 5.21
C PRO A 274 4.05 -31.56 6.17
N PHE A 275 2.93 -30.91 5.84
CA PHE A 275 1.82 -30.78 6.77
C PHE A 275 0.82 -31.93 6.64
N ASP A 276 1.18 -33.09 7.19
CA ASP A 276 0.34 -34.30 7.24
C ASP A 276 -0.43 -34.39 8.59
N ASP A 277 -1.55 -33.67 8.68
CA ASP A 277 -2.17 -33.18 9.93
C ASP A 277 -2.22 -34.17 11.12
N PRO A 278 -2.80 -35.39 11.09
CA PRO A 278 -2.94 -36.12 12.34
C PRO A 278 -1.59 -36.56 12.94
N VAL A 279 -0.57 -36.80 12.10
CA VAL A 279 0.71 -37.34 12.53
C VAL A 279 1.65 -36.23 13.00
N VAL A 280 1.68 -35.10 12.29
CA VAL A 280 2.65 -34.01 12.58
C VAL A 280 2.16 -33.04 13.65
N ARG A 281 0.85 -32.96 13.88
CA ARG A 281 0.21 -31.98 14.77
C ARG A 281 0.82 -31.91 16.18
N PRO A 282 1.07 -33.02 16.91
CA PRO A 282 1.65 -32.93 18.26
C PRO A 282 3.02 -32.24 18.29
N TYR A 283 3.82 -32.42 17.24
CA TYR A 283 5.17 -31.88 17.12
C TYR A 283 5.16 -30.44 16.65
N VAL A 284 4.33 -30.10 15.67
CA VAL A 284 4.13 -28.71 15.23
C VAL A 284 3.62 -27.86 16.40
N LYS A 285 2.73 -28.41 17.24
CA LYS A 285 2.28 -27.75 18.47
C LYS A 285 3.45 -27.43 19.39
N ARG A 286 4.32 -28.40 19.68
CA ARG A 286 5.53 -28.21 20.49
C ARG A 286 6.45 -27.12 19.95
N ILE A 287 6.63 -27.07 18.63
CA ILE A 287 7.45 -26.06 17.94
C ILE A 287 6.83 -24.66 18.10
N LEU A 288 5.55 -24.49 17.78
CA LEU A 288 4.86 -23.20 17.78
C LEU A 288 4.61 -22.66 19.19
N GLU A 289 4.35 -23.54 20.16
CA GLU A 289 4.10 -23.19 21.57
C GLU A 289 5.38 -23.09 22.42
N SER A 290 6.55 -23.36 21.83
CA SER A 290 7.85 -23.23 22.50
C SER A 290 8.06 -21.83 23.10
N ARG A 291 9.03 -21.68 24.01
CA ARG A 291 9.28 -20.40 24.68
C ARG A 291 10.07 -19.38 23.86
N CYS A 292 10.80 -19.81 22.82
CA CYS A 292 11.67 -18.90 22.05
C CYS A 292 10.86 -17.83 21.31
N ARG A 293 11.50 -16.70 20.99
CA ARG A 293 10.89 -15.60 20.24
C ARG A 293 10.58 -16.02 18.81
N LYS A 294 9.34 -15.78 18.38
CA LYS A 294 8.89 -16.05 17.01
C LYS A 294 9.08 -14.83 16.15
N VAL A 295 9.61 -15.05 14.96
CA VAL A 295 9.72 -14.04 13.90
C VAL A 295 9.03 -14.52 12.63
N GLY A 296 8.49 -13.60 11.85
CA GLY A 296 7.71 -13.93 10.67
C GLY A 296 7.62 -12.74 9.72
N GLN A 297 7.01 -12.98 8.58
CA GLN A 297 6.68 -11.96 7.61
C GLN A 297 5.18 -12.00 7.43
N ASN A 298 4.46 -10.93 7.81
CA ASN A 298 3.01 -10.91 7.77
C ASN A 298 2.35 -12.04 8.60
N PHE A 299 2.69 -12.10 9.89
CA PHE A 299 2.17 -13.09 10.85
C PHE A 299 0.67 -13.32 10.75
N LYS A 300 -0.10 -12.26 10.46
CA LYS A 300 -1.55 -12.34 10.37
C LYS A 300 -2.00 -13.48 9.45
N PHE A 301 -1.35 -13.62 8.28
CA PHE A 301 -1.63 -14.68 7.33
C PHE A 301 -1.39 -16.07 7.94
N ASP A 302 -0.19 -16.31 8.47
CA ASP A 302 0.16 -17.62 9.04
C ASP A 302 -0.72 -17.97 10.25
N LEU A 303 -0.95 -17.00 11.13
CA LEU A 303 -1.74 -17.18 12.35
C LEU A 303 -3.19 -17.50 12.04
N GLU A 304 -3.79 -16.90 11.02
CA GLU A 304 -5.16 -17.24 10.60
C GLU A 304 -5.29 -18.72 10.24
N PHE A 305 -4.39 -19.25 9.41
CA PHE A 305 -4.38 -20.66 9.05
C PHE A 305 -4.10 -21.57 10.26
N LEU A 306 -3.11 -21.22 11.08
CA LEU A 306 -2.74 -22.00 12.25
C LEU A 306 -3.85 -22.04 13.31
N TYR A 307 -4.53 -20.93 13.55
CA TYR A 307 -5.65 -20.85 14.50
C TYR A 307 -6.88 -21.61 14.00
N GLN A 308 -7.19 -21.58 12.70
CA GLN A 308 -8.25 -22.42 12.11
C GLN A 308 -7.94 -23.91 12.27
N CYS A 309 -6.66 -24.29 12.18
CA CYS A 309 -6.21 -25.63 12.50
C CYS A 309 -6.13 -25.91 14.01
N GLY A 310 -6.45 -24.96 14.91
CA GLY A 310 -6.45 -25.16 16.36
C GLY A 310 -5.05 -25.19 17.00
N PHE A 311 -4.05 -24.56 16.36
CA PHE A 311 -2.75 -24.30 16.99
C PHE A 311 -2.78 -22.96 17.72
N THR A 312 -1.84 -22.79 18.66
CA THR A 312 -1.50 -21.49 19.21
C THR A 312 -0.02 -21.21 18.96
N VAL A 313 0.36 -19.93 18.91
CA VAL A 313 1.75 -19.53 18.70
C VAL A 313 2.17 -18.63 19.85
N ASN A 314 3.17 -19.06 20.61
CA ASN A 314 3.65 -18.31 21.77
C ASN A 314 4.78 -17.36 21.38
N ASN A 315 4.95 -16.28 22.16
CA ASN A 315 6.09 -15.36 22.07
C ASN A 315 6.30 -14.77 20.65
N LEU A 316 5.22 -14.31 20.02
CA LEU A 316 5.27 -13.53 18.78
C LEU A 316 6.04 -12.22 19.02
N TYR A 317 7.23 -12.11 18.44
CA TYR A 317 8.20 -11.08 18.83
C TYR A 317 8.53 -10.08 17.72
N PHE A 318 8.63 -10.54 16.46
CA PHE A 318 8.99 -9.66 15.36
C PHE A 318 8.40 -10.06 14.01
N ASP A 319 7.54 -9.22 13.46
CA ASP A 319 7.12 -9.24 12.06
C ASP A 319 7.99 -8.28 11.21
N THR A 320 8.65 -8.82 10.18
CA THR A 320 9.52 -8.04 9.28
C THR A 320 8.76 -7.07 8.38
N MET A 321 7.51 -7.36 8.02
CA MET A 321 6.64 -6.46 7.26
C MET A 321 6.31 -5.21 8.08
N ILE A 322 5.88 -5.40 9.33
CA ILE A 322 5.62 -4.30 10.26
C ILE A 322 6.90 -3.53 10.56
N GLY A 323 8.01 -4.26 10.77
CA GLY A 323 9.32 -3.66 11.03
C GLY A 323 9.74 -2.72 9.91
N GLN A 324 9.55 -3.13 8.65
CA GLN A 324 9.91 -2.30 7.50
C GLN A 324 9.04 -1.05 7.47
N HIS A 325 7.74 -1.21 7.64
CA HIS A 325 6.81 -0.10 7.58
C HIS A 325 7.09 0.96 8.66
N VAL A 326 7.48 0.52 9.86
CA VAL A 326 7.91 1.41 10.95
C VAL A 326 9.22 2.13 10.62
N LEU A 327 10.20 1.44 10.03
CA LEU A 327 11.49 2.04 9.68
C LEU A 327 11.41 3.02 8.50
N ASN A 328 10.64 2.67 7.47
CA ASN A 328 10.42 3.51 6.30
C ASN A 328 9.15 3.09 5.56
N GLU A 329 8.12 3.92 5.71
CA GLU A 329 6.77 3.71 5.21
C GLU A 329 6.62 3.96 3.70
N ASN A 330 7.65 4.51 3.05
CA ASN A 330 7.66 4.76 1.61
C ASN A 330 8.13 3.54 0.79
N ILE A 331 8.59 2.48 1.45
CA ILE A 331 9.23 1.30 0.83
C ILE A 331 8.26 0.11 0.86
N PRO A 332 8.16 -0.67 -0.23
CA PRO A 332 7.41 -1.92 -0.21
C PRO A 332 7.91 -2.87 0.88
N CYS A 333 6.99 -3.47 1.62
CA CYS A 333 7.29 -4.33 2.76
C CYS A 333 7.27 -5.82 2.42
N ASP A 334 7.22 -6.19 1.13
CA ASP A 334 7.24 -7.60 0.70
C ASP A 334 8.62 -8.23 0.91
N LEU A 335 8.64 -9.52 1.27
CA LEU A 335 9.86 -10.22 1.68
C LEU A 335 10.95 -10.16 0.62
N VAL A 336 10.60 -10.33 -0.66
CA VAL A 336 11.53 -10.29 -1.79
C VAL A 336 12.20 -8.91 -1.89
N THR A 337 11.47 -7.83 -1.65
CA THR A 337 12.04 -6.48 -1.55
C THR A 337 12.97 -6.35 -0.34
N LEU A 338 12.58 -6.86 0.83
CA LEU A 338 13.40 -6.79 2.05
C LEU A 338 14.72 -7.56 1.90
N VAL A 339 14.67 -8.76 1.33
CA VAL A 339 15.85 -9.60 1.05
C VAL A 339 16.84 -8.83 0.20
N SER A 340 16.34 -8.14 -0.82
CA SER A 340 17.14 -7.31 -1.73
C SER A 340 17.68 -6.03 -1.07
N ILE A 341 17.10 -5.54 0.02
CA ILE A 341 17.63 -4.37 0.74
C ILE A 341 18.67 -4.81 1.78
N TYR A 342 18.31 -5.79 2.60
CA TYR A 342 19.04 -6.12 3.83
C TYR A 342 20.09 -7.22 3.66
N LEU A 343 19.95 -8.08 2.64
CA LEU A 343 20.79 -9.26 2.48
C LEU A 343 21.51 -9.29 1.11
N ASN A 344 22.67 -9.94 1.10
CA ASN A 344 23.35 -10.36 -0.13
C ASN A 344 22.91 -11.78 -0.51
N TYR A 345 21.59 -12.00 -0.60
CA TYR A 345 21.02 -13.33 -0.79
C TYR A 345 20.69 -13.60 -2.28
N PRO A 346 20.78 -14.86 -2.75
CA PRO A 346 20.34 -15.21 -4.10
C PRO A 346 18.85 -14.91 -4.33
N LYS A 347 18.43 -14.69 -5.59
CA LYS A 347 17.01 -14.61 -5.98
C LYS A 347 16.37 -16.01 -5.91
N TYR A 348 16.09 -16.47 -4.69
CA TYR A 348 15.69 -17.85 -4.40
C TYR A 348 14.30 -18.22 -4.93
N ASP A 349 13.41 -17.24 -5.05
CA ASP A 349 12.03 -17.33 -5.53
C ASP A 349 11.93 -17.31 -7.07
N LEU A 350 13.03 -17.06 -7.79
CA LEU A 350 13.07 -17.04 -9.25
C LEU A 350 12.49 -18.31 -9.90
N ALA A 351 12.87 -19.49 -9.39
CA ALA A 351 12.40 -20.76 -9.94
C ALA A 351 10.89 -20.94 -9.72
N LEU A 352 10.38 -20.54 -8.56
CA LEU A 352 8.96 -20.60 -8.22
C LEU A 352 8.14 -19.66 -9.11
N ASP A 353 8.58 -18.41 -9.28
CA ASP A 353 7.92 -17.40 -10.12
C ASP A 353 7.80 -17.86 -11.57
N LEU A 354 8.89 -18.40 -12.14
CA LEU A 354 8.90 -18.92 -13.50
C LEU A 354 7.96 -20.12 -13.64
N TYR A 355 7.92 -21.02 -12.66
CA TYR A 355 7.00 -22.16 -12.65
C TYR A 355 5.55 -21.71 -12.63
N LYS A 356 5.20 -20.81 -11.69
CA LYS A 356 3.83 -20.28 -11.56
C LYS A 356 3.34 -19.63 -12.85
N LYS A 357 4.21 -18.84 -13.49
CA LYS A 357 3.88 -18.16 -14.76
C LYS A 357 3.68 -19.15 -15.90
N ALA A 358 4.60 -20.10 -16.07
CA ALA A 358 4.56 -21.04 -17.17
C ALA A 358 3.40 -22.03 -17.09
N HIS A 359 3.09 -22.52 -15.89
CA HIS A 359 2.02 -23.49 -15.67
C HIS A 359 0.68 -22.83 -15.33
N LYS A 360 0.61 -21.48 -15.25
CA LYS A 360 -0.57 -20.71 -14.84
C LYS A 360 -1.17 -21.22 -13.53
N VAL A 361 -0.28 -21.46 -12.57
CA VAL A 361 -0.61 -22.09 -11.28
C VAL A 361 -1.71 -21.31 -10.58
N LYS A 362 -2.76 -22.02 -10.16
CA LYS A 362 -3.87 -21.43 -9.39
C LYS A 362 -3.79 -21.72 -7.90
N SER A 363 -3.18 -22.84 -7.54
CA SER A 363 -2.99 -23.30 -6.16
C SER A 363 -1.57 -23.81 -5.97
N TYR A 364 -0.96 -23.58 -4.80
CA TYR A 364 0.39 -24.11 -4.53
C TYR A 364 0.42 -25.64 -4.45
N SER A 365 -0.73 -26.31 -4.35
CA SER A 365 -0.82 -27.76 -4.51
C SER A 365 -0.45 -28.26 -5.91
N GLU A 366 -0.43 -27.39 -6.92
CA GLU A 366 -0.01 -27.70 -8.30
C GLU A 366 1.52 -27.57 -8.48
N ILE A 367 2.23 -27.14 -7.44
CA ILE A 367 3.68 -26.92 -7.45
C ILE A 367 4.39 -28.19 -6.96
N PRO A 368 5.46 -28.66 -7.64
CA PRO A 368 6.22 -29.82 -7.20
C PRO A 368 6.74 -29.61 -5.77
N PRO A 369 6.57 -30.59 -4.85
CA PRO A 369 6.99 -30.46 -3.46
C PRO A 369 8.46 -30.03 -3.30
N SER A 370 9.36 -30.54 -4.13
CA SER A 370 10.78 -30.15 -4.10
C SER A 370 11.02 -28.65 -4.35
N LEU A 371 10.18 -28.01 -5.18
CA LEU A 371 10.27 -26.58 -5.46
C LEU A 371 9.62 -25.76 -4.36
N LEU A 372 8.43 -26.19 -3.90
CA LEU A 372 7.69 -25.53 -2.83
C LEU A 372 8.45 -25.56 -1.50
N TYR A 373 8.94 -26.73 -1.09
CA TYR A 373 9.70 -26.88 0.17
C TYR A 373 10.98 -26.09 0.14
N ARG A 374 11.70 -26.08 -0.99
CA ARG A 374 12.87 -25.22 -1.13
C ARG A 374 12.48 -23.75 -0.91
N TYR A 375 11.44 -23.27 -1.59
CA TYR A 375 11.00 -21.89 -1.44
C TYR A 375 10.64 -21.54 0.02
N ASN A 376 9.80 -22.35 0.67
CA ASN A 376 9.37 -22.16 2.06
C ASN A 376 10.54 -22.20 3.07
N ALA A 377 11.51 -23.09 2.87
CA ALA A 377 12.74 -23.11 3.67
C ALA A 377 13.51 -21.79 3.57
N HIS A 378 13.61 -21.25 2.36
CA HIS A 378 14.28 -19.99 2.12
C HIS A 378 13.51 -18.81 2.72
N ASP A 379 12.17 -18.77 2.64
CA ASP A 379 11.33 -17.75 3.29
C ASP A 379 11.58 -17.69 4.80
N ALA A 380 11.61 -18.85 5.48
CA ALA A 380 11.97 -18.91 6.90
C ALA A 380 13.39 -18.37 7.17
N ILE A 381 14.40 -18.86 6.44
CA ILE A 381 15.80 -18.42 6.61
C ILE A 381 15.93 -16.90 6.48
N VAL A 382 15.43 -16.33 5.39
CA VAL A 382 15.64 -14.91 5.11
C VAL A 382 14.87 -14.02 6.06
N THR A 383 13.67 -14.44 6.48
CA THR A 383 12.87 -13.72 7.47
C THR A 383 13.62 -13.57 8.79
N ARG A 384 14.23 -14.65 9.31
CA ARG A 384 15.07 -14.57 10.53
C ARG A 384 16.26 -13.62 10.35
N LEU A 385 16.98 -13.74 9.23
CA LEU A 385 18.15 -12.91 8.96
C LEU A 385 17.80 -11.42 8.81
N ILE A 386 16.67 -11.11 8.19
CA ILE A 386 16.15 -9.74 8.07
C ILE A 386 15.76 -9.20 9.44
N ALA A 387 15.03 -9.97 10.25
CA ALA A 387 14.67 -9.57 11.61
C ALA A 387 15.91 -9.20 12.44
N LEU A 388 16.97 -10.01 12.40
CA LEU A 388 18.25 -9.73 13.07
C LEU A 388 18.90 -8.41 12.63
N LYS A 389 18.69 -7.97 11.38
CA LYS A 389 19.19 -6.68 10.88
C LYS A 389 18.32 -5.50 11.30
N MET A 390 17.02 -5.71 11.46
CA MET A 390 16.05 -4.64 11.72
C MET A 390 15.87 -4.34 13.20
N ILE A 391 15.89 -5.38 14.05
CA ILE A 391 15.66 -5.27 15.50
C ILE A 391 16.52 -4.16 16.12
N PRO A 392 17.85 -4.05 15.90
CA PRO A 392 18.65 -2.99 16.52
C PRO A 392 18.21 -1.57 16.15
N SER A 393 17.71 -1.36 14.92
CA SER A 393 17.17 -0.05 14.50
C SER A 393 15.81 0.25 15.13
N ILE A 394 14.98 -0.79 15.31
CA ILE A 394 13.70 -0.66 16.01
C ILE A 394 13.93 -0.36 17.50
N GLU A 395 14.81 -1.10 18.18
CA GLU A 395 15.14 -0.91 19.61
C GLU A 395 15.61 0.51 19.90
N LYS A 396 16.43 1.07 18.99
CA LYS A 396 17.00 2.40 19.16
C LYS A 396 15.99 3.53 19.08
N ASP A 397 15.13 3.52 18.06
CA ASP A 397 14.33 4.70 17.67
C ASP A 397 12.81 4.48 17.73
N TYR A 398 12.35 3.22 17.72
CA TYR A 398 10.95 2.86 17.47
C TYR A 398 10.38 1.83 18.46
N SER A 399 11.08 1.57 19.57
CA SER A 399 10.76 0.48 20.49
C SER A 399 9.32 0.53 21.01
N TYR A 400 8.89 1.70 21.53
CA TYR A 400 7.53 1.85 22.03
C TYR A 400 6.49 1.61 20.93
N LEU A 401 6.63 2.30 19.79
CA LEU A 401 5.71 2.16 18.66
C LEU A 401 5.59 0.71 18.18
N TYR A 402 6.71 0.00 18.05
CA TYR A 402 6.71 -1.34 17.50
C TYR A 402 6.08 -2.35 18.46
N TRP A 403 6.62 -2.48 19.68
CA TRP A 403 6.22 -3.53 20.62
C TRP A 403 4.96 -3.21 21.42
N ASN A 404 4.53 -1.94 21.51
CA ASN A 404 3.34 -1.56 22.28
C ASN A 404 2.16 -1.14 21.40
N VAL A 405 2.37 -0.95 20.09
CA VAL A 405 1.33 -0.55 19.14
C VAL A 405 1.31 -1.48 17.94
N ALA A 406 2.27 -1.35 17.02
CA ALA A 406 2.15 -1.90 15.67
C ALA A 406 2.06 -3.44 15.63
N LEU A 407 2.95 -4.14 16.33
CA LEU A 407 2.93 -5.61 16.39
C LEU A 407 1.70 -6.13 17.17
N PRO A 408 1.40 -5.65 18.41
CA PRO A 408 0.19 -6.05 19.11
C PRO A 408 -1.11 -5.81 18.34
N THR A 409 -1.20 -4.70 17.58
CA THR A 409 -2.36 -4.42 16.73
C THR A 409 -2.53 -5.47 15.65
N GLN A 410 -1.46 -5.89 14.96
CA GLN A 410 -1.58 -6.93 13.94
C GLN A 410 -2.02 -8.27 14.52
N ILE A 411 -1.47 -8.64 15.69
CA ILE A 411 -1.87 -9.86 16.40
C ILE A 411 -3.35 -9.77 16.79
N ALA A 412 -3.79 -8.65 17.35
CA ALA A 412 -5.19 -8.44 17.72
C ALA A 412 -6.13 -8.51 16.52
N LEU A 413 -5.75 -7.89 15.39
CA LEU A 413 -6.53 -7.93 14.15
C LEU A 413 -6.71 -9.37 13.65
N THR A 414 -5.72 -10.24 13.77
CA THR A 414 -5.86 -11.67 13.44
C THR A 414 -7.11 -12.28 14.10
N HIS A 415 -7.37 -11.95 15.37
CA HIS A 415 -8.56 -12.44 16.09
C HIS A 415 -9.85 -11.75 15.65
N VAL A 416 -9.81 -10.42 15.43
CA VAL A 416 -10.96 -9.67 14.92
C VAL A 416 -11.42 -10.22 13.57
N GLU A 417 -10.46 -10.53 12.69
CA GLU A 417 -10.71 -11.06 11.35
C GLU A 417 -11.28 -12.48 11.39
N ILE A 418 -10.71 -13.37 12.21
CA ILE A 418 -11.24 -14.73 12.41
C ILE A 418 -12.67 -14.70 12.95
N GLU A 419 -12.95 -13.83 13.92
CA GLU A 419 -14.27 -13.74 14.55
C GLU A 419 -15.34 -13.24 13.58
N GLY A 420 -14.98 -12.23 12.78
CA GLY A 420 -15.81 -11.68 11.72
C GLY A 420 -17.10 -11.00 12.20
N MET A 421 -17.88 -10.52 11.24
CA MET A 421 -19.17 -9.88 11.48
C MET A 421 -20.30 -10.64 10.82
N ASN A 422 -21.37 -10.93 11.58
CA ASN A 422 -22.55 -11.61 11.04
C ASN A 422 -23.29 -10.73 10.04
N VAL A 423 -23.82 -11.34 8.98
CA VAL A 423 -24.64 -10.67 7.97
C VAL A 423 -26.09 -11.12 8.09
N ASP A 424 -27.00 -10.17 8.27
CA ASP A 424 -28.45 -10.38 8.26
C ASP A 424 -28.93 -10.54 6.81
N GLU A 425 -29.09 -11.80 6.39
CA GLU A 425 -29.44 -12.14 5.03
C GLU A 425 -30.74 -11.50 4.55
N ASP A 426 -31.76 -11.53 5.40
CA ASP A 426 -33.09 -11.03 5.06
C ASP A 426 -33.08 -9.51 4.96
N ARG A 427 -32.35 -8.83 5.85
CA ARG A 427 -32.15 -7.38 5.76
C ARG A 427 -31.41 -6.97 4.49
N VAL A 428 -30.39 -7.73 4.07
CA VAL A 428 -29.70 -7.47 2.80
C VAL A 428 -30.66 -7.64 1.63
N ARG A 429 -31.50 -8.68 1.60
CA ARG A 429 -32.49 -8.90 0.52
C ARG A 429 -33.51 -7.78 0.48
N GLU A 430 -34.02 -7.35 1.63
CA GLU A 430 -34.96 -6.24 1.77
C GLU A 430 -34.38 -4.94 1.22
N LEU A 431 -33.19 -4.53 1.69
CA LEU A 431 -32.52 -3.32 1.23
C LEU A 431 -32.13 -3.41 -0.25
N THR A 432 -31.74 -4.59 -0.75
CA THR A 432 -31.43 -4.80 -2.17
C THR A 432 -32.66 -4.51 -3.02
N LYS A 433 -33.83 -5.04 -2.63
CA LYS A 433 -35.09 -4.78 -3.34
C LYS A 433 -35.45 -3.31 -3.31
N GLN A 434 -35.43 -2.69 -2.13
CA GLN A 434 -35.74 -1.27 -1.97
C GLN A 434 -34.86 -0.39 -2.85
N VAL A 435 -33.54 -0.60 -2.82
CA VAL A 435 -32.60 0.22 -3.61
C VAL A 435 -32.73 -0.07 -5.11
N ALA A 436 -33.03 -1.31 -5.50
CA ALA A 436 -33.28 -1.65 -6.90
C ALA A 436 -34.54 -0.95 -7.44
N ASP A 437 -35.62 -0.90 -6.66
CA ASP A 437 -36.85 -0.21 -7.03
C ASP A 437 -36.62 1.31 -7.13
N GLU A 438 -35.86 1.91 -6.20
CA GLU A 438 -35.45 3.32 -6.27
C GLU A 438 -34.61 3.62 -7.52
N VAL A 439 -33.65 2.75 -7.86
CA VAL A 439 -32.81 2.88 -9.06
C VAL A 439 -33.67 2.84 -10.31
N ALA A 440 -34.60 1.88 -10.43
CA ALA A 440 -35.48 1.75 -11.58
C ALA A 440 -36.39 2.98 -11.74
N SER A 441 -36.91 3.52 -10.63
CA SER A 441 -37.71 4.75 -10.66
C SER A 441 -36.91 5.95 -11.17
N ILE A 442 -35.69 6.15 -10.65
CA ILE A 442 -34.81 7.26 -11.06
C ILE A 442 -34.39 7.11 -12.52
N GLU A 443 -34.10 5.89 -12.99
CA GLU A 443 -33.77 5.62 -14.39
C GLU A 443 -34.93 5.95 -15.32
N SER A 444 -36.15 5.53 -14.98
CA SER A 444 -37.37 5.87 -15.74
C SER A 444 -37.57 7.40 -15.85
N ASP A 445 -37.42 8.13 -14.74
CA ASP A 445 -37.55 9.58 -14.76
C ASP A 445 -36.42 10.26 -15.53
N LEU A 446 -35.19 9.74 -15.43
CA LEU A 446 -34.05 10.21 -16.22
C LEU A 446 -34.30 10.01 -17.72
N TYR A 447 -34.75 8.82 -18.15
CA TYR A 447 -35.05 8.53 -19.55
C TYR A 447 -36.17 9.40 -20.09
N ARG A 448 -37.21 9.66 -19.29
CA ARG A 448 -38.30 10.57 -19.65
C ARG A 448 -37.80 12.00 -19.87
N ASN A 449 -36.93 12.50 -18.98
CA ASN A 449 -36.38 13.84 -19.10
C ASN A 449 -35.35 13.97 -20.24
N VAL A 450 -34.57 12.93 -20.52
CA VAL A 450 -33.60 12.93 -21.63
C VAL A 450 -34.31 12.72 -22.98
N GLY A 451 -35.36 11.89 -23.01
CA GLY A 451 -36.11 11.53 -24.22
C GLY A 451 -35.58 10.28 -24.93
N LYS A 452 -34.63 9.55 -24.34
CA LYS A 452 -34.13 8.26 -24.84
C LYS A 452 -33.52 7.43 -23.72
N GLU A 453 -33.46 6.11 -23.95
CA GLU A 453 -32.73 5.19 -23.10
C GLU A 453 -31.24 5.18 -23.43
N PHE A 454 -30.42 5.01 -22.40
CA PHE A 454 -28.97 4.84 -22.51
C PHE A 454 -28.44 4.17 -21.25
N ASN A 455 -27.19 3.71 -21.26
CA ASN A 455 -26.55 3.16 -20.07
C ASN A 455 -25.85 4.27 -19.26
N PRO A 456 -26.41 4.73 -18.12
CA PRO A 456 -25.82 5.80 -17.30
C PRO A 456 -24.49 5.39 -16.62
N ARG A 457 -24.14 4.10 -16.64
CA ARG A 457 -22.85 3.59 -16.15
C ARG A 457 -21.73 3.74 -17.17
N SER A 458 -22.06 3.85 -18.46
CA SER A 458 -21.06 4.07 -19.51
C SER A 458 -20.69 5.54 -19.55
N SER A 459 -19.47 5.87 -19.12
CA SER A 459 -18.96 7.25 -19.14
C SER A 459 -18.96 7.86 -20.54
N SER A 460 -18.77 7.05 -21.59
CA SER A 460 -18.86 7.48 -22.98
C SER A 460 -20.30 7.83 -23.36
N GLN A 461 -21.25 6.90 -23.17
CA GLN A 461 -22.65 7.16 -23.53
C GLN A 461 -23.23 8.34 -22.74
N LEU A 462 -22.93 8.43 -21.45
CA LEU A 462 -23.36 9.56 -20.63
C LEU A 462 -22.72 10.88 -21.10
N SER A 463 -21.46 10.86 -21.51
CA SER A 463 -20.80 12.04 -22.07
C SER A 463 -21.49 12.49 -23.36
N ASP A 464 -21.80 11.56 -24.26
CA ASP A 464 -22.49 11.85 -25.53
C ASP A 464 -23.88 12.44 -25.26
N VAL A 465 -24.63 11.85 -24.31
CA VAL A 465 -25.96 12.36 -23.90
C VAL A 465 -25.88 13.78 -23.35
N LEU A 466 -24.97 14.03 -22.40
CA LEU A 466 -24.89 15.34 -21.74
C LEU A 466 -24.43 16.44 -22.70
N TYR A 467 -23.39 16.16 -23.49
CA TYR A 467 -22.68 17.21 -24.23
C TYR A 467 -23.07 17.28 -25.70
N SER A 468 -23.33 16.15 -26.36
CA SER A 468 -23.68 16.12 -27.78
C SER A 468 -25.18 16.20 -27.99
N ASP A 469 -25.97 15.37 -27.28
CA ASP A 469 -27.43 15.32 -27.49
C ASP A 469 -28.16 16.47 -26.79
N LEU A 470 -27.85 16.73 -25.52
CA LEU A 470 -28.50 17.78 -24.72
C LEU A 470 -27.79 19.15 -24.83
N GLY A 471 -26.57 19.18 -25.37
CA GLY A 471 -25.82 20.41 -25.59
C GLY A 471 -25.35 21.12 -24.31
N PHE A 472 -25.20 20.42 -23.19
CA PHE A 472 -24.69 21.01 -21.95
C PHE A 472 -23.22 21.44 -22.11
N PRO A 473 -22.74 22.45 -21.36
CA PRO A 473 -21.37 22.91 -21.47
C PRO A 473 -20.37 21.92 -20.86
N VAL A 474 -19.19 21.80 -21.47
CA VAL A 474 -18.07 21.03 -20.90
C VAL A 474 -17.32 21.91 -19.89
N LEU A 475 -17.65 21.79 -18.61
CA LEU A 475 -17.05 22.58 -17.53
C LEU A 475 -15.81 21.94 -16.89
N VAL A 476 -15.62 20.63 -17.09
CA VAL A 476 -14.48 19.86 -16.57
C VAL A 476 -13.98 18.91 -17.64
N LYS A 477 -12.67 18.88 -17.86
CA LYS A 477 -12.00 17.96 -18.78
C LYS A 477 -11.12 16.98 -17.99
N THR A 478 -10.98 15.78 -18.53
CA THR A 478 -10.04 14.77 -18.04
C THR A 478 -8.59 15.18 -18.36
N LYS A 479 -7.60 14.50 -17.77
CA LYS A 479 -6.17 14.68 -18.11
C LYS A 479 -5.86 14.45 -19.60
N GLY A 480 -6.70 13.69 -20.30
CA GLY A 480 -6.61 13.49 -21.75
C GLY A 480 -7.49 14.45 -22.57
N GLU A 481 -7.87 15.60 -21.99
CA GLU A 481 -8.67 16.69 -22.57
C GLU A 481 -10.09 16.34 -23.04
N LYS A 482 -10.55 15.10 -22.82
CA LYS A 482 -11.94 14.68 -23.06
C LYS A 482 -12.90 15.25 -22.02
N ALA A 483 -14.16 15.46 -22.38
CA ALA A 483 -15.20 15.89 -21.44
C ALA A 483 -15.34 14.89 -20.28
N SER A 484 -15.42 15.40 -19.05
CA SER A 484 -15.49 14.58 -17.84
C SER A 484 -16.92 14.50 -17.35
N THR A 485 -17.38 13.30 -16.98
CA THR A 485 -18.67 13.12 -16.28
C THR A 485 -18.45 12.81 -14.80
N CYS A 486 -17.34 13.20 -14.16
CA CYS A 486 -17.09 12.91 -12.74
C CYS A 486 -18.05 13.66 -11.78
N ALA A 487 -17.99 13.36 -10.48
CA ALA A 487 -18.83 14.04 -9.47
C ALA A 487 -18.66 15.56 -9.51
N GLU A 488 -17.42 16.05 -9.64
CA GLU A 488 -17.13 17.49 -9.78
C GLU A 488 -17.78 18.09 -11.04
N ALA A 489 -17.72 17.38 -12.17
CA ALA A 489 -18.32 17.84 -13.41
C ALA A 489 -19.85 17.96 -13.30
N LEU A 490 -20.52 16.97 -12.69
CA LEU A 490 -21.96 17.01 -12.46
C LEU A 490 -22.35 18.12 -11.48
N GLN A 491 -21.56 18.39 -10.44
CA GLN A 491 -21.82 19.50 -9.51
C GLN A 491 -21.69 20.86 -10.20
N LYS A 492 -20.66 21.06 -11.02
CA LYS A 492 -20.50 22.29 -11.82
C LYS A 492 -21.63 22.46 -12.84
N LEU A 493 -22.08 21.37 -13.46
CA LEU A 493 -23.24 21.38 -14.34
C LEU A 493 -24.54 21.74 -13.59
N LEU A 494 -24.71 21.23 -12.37
CA LEU A 494 -25.86 21.56 -11.53
C LEU A 494 -25.90 23.07 -11.24
N ALA A 495 -24.78 23.64 -10.77
CA ALA A 495 -24.66 25.07 -10.51
C ALA A 495 -24.89 25.93 -11.78
N TRP A 496 -24.39 25.47 -12.93
CA TRP A 496 -24.67 26.12 -14.23
C TRP A 496 -26.16 26.08 -14.58
N ALA A 497 -26.83 24.94 -14.38
CA ALA A 497 -28.25 24.79 -14.65
C ALA A 497 -29.10 25.67 -13.70
N GLU A 498 -28.69 25.82 -12.43
CA GLU A 498 -29.32 26.72 -11.46
C GLU A 498 -29.22 28.19 -11.93
N GLN A 499 -28.03 28.63 -12.35
CA GLN A 499 -27.81 29.98 -12.88
C GLN A 499 -28.63 30.26 -14.14
N LYS A 500 -28.82 29.25 -14.98
CA LYS A 500 -29.64 29.34 -16.21
C LYS A 500 -31.13 29.15 -15.95
N GLN A 501 -31.52 28.79 -14.73
CA GLN A 501 -32.90 28.44 -14.36
C GLN A 501 -33.49 27.34 -15.26
N ASP A 502 -32.65 26.44 -15.77
CA ASP A 502 -33.07 25.35 -16.65
C ASP A 502 -33.59 24.17 -15.82
N LYS A 503 -34.91 24.13 -15.63
CA LYS A 503 -35.59 23.09 -14.84
C LYS A 503 -35.34 21.67 -15.38
N ARG A 504 -35.22 21.51 -16.70
CA ARG A 504 -35.00 20.19 -17.32
C ARG A 504 -33.57 19.72 -17.05
N ALA A 505 -32.59 20.60 -17.26
CA ALA A 505 -31.20 20.30 -16.95
C ALA A 505 -31.01 19.98 -15.45
N LEU A 506 -31.61 20.77 -14.56
CA LEU A 506 -31.60 20.51 -13.12
C LEU A 506 -32.12 19.12 -12.78
N SER A 507 -33.28 18.74 -13.32
CA SER A 507 -33.87 17.42 -13.08
C SER A 507 -33.00 16.28 -13.59
N ILE A 508 -32.41 16.41 -14.78
CA ILE A 508 -31.52 15.40 -15.38
C ILE A 508 -30.26 15.23 -14.51
N ILE A 509 -29.60 16.33 -14.16
CA ILE A 509 -28.33 16.30 -13.42
C ILE A 509 -28.54 15.78 -12.00
N ASP A 510 -29.59 16.22 -11.31
CA ASP A 510 -29.96 15.72 -9.98
C ASP A 510 -30.28 14.22 -10.01
N SER A 511 -31.07 13.77 -11.00
CA SER A 511 -31.37 12.36 -11.20
C SER A 511 -30.11 11.53 -11.44
N LEU A 512 -29.16 12.02 -12.25
CA LEU A 512 -27.87 11.36 -12.48
C LEU A 512 -27.02 11.26 -11.20
N ILE A 513 -26.97 12.33 -10.39
CA ILE A 513 -26.25 12.32 -9.12
C ILE A 513 -26.87 11.30 -8.17
N LYS A 514 -28.20 11.32 -8.00
CA LYS A 514 -28.95 10.37 -7.18
C LYS A 514 -28.76 8.94 -7.67
N LEU A 515 -28.90 8.71 -8.97
CA LEU A 515 -28.76 7.41 -9.61
C LEU A 515 -27.38 6.80 -9.33
N ARG A 516 -26.30 7.58 -9.54
CA ARG A 516 -24.94 7.09 -9.28
C ARG A 516 -24.69 6.76 -7.81
N LYS A 517 -25.22 7.57 -6.89
CA LYS A 517 -25.17 7.27 -5.45
C LYS A 517 -25.84 5.92 -5.20
N ARG A 518 -27.09 5.73 -5.64
CA ARG A 518 -27.88 4.49 -5.40
C ARG A 518 -27.30 3.26 -6.11
N GLN A 519 -26.87 3.39 -7.35
CA GLN A 519 -26.21 2.31 -8.09
C GLN A 519 -24.90 1.89 -7.44
N LYS A 520 -24.12 2.82 -6.86
CA LYS A 520 -22.93 2.48 -6.08
C LYS A 520 -23.32 1.64 -4.87
N VAL A 521 -24.39 2.02 -4.15
CA VAL A 521 -24.89 1.24 -3.00
C VAL A 521 -25.25 -0.18 -3.39
N LEU A 522 -26.07 -0.29 -4.44
CA LEU A 522 -26.51 -1.56 -4.96
C LEU A 522 -25.32 -2.41 -5.38
N SER A 523 -24.46 -1.92 -6.28
CA SER A 523 -23.35 -2.71 -6.85
C SER A 523 -22.22 -3.01 -5.88
N THR A 524 -21.85 -2.06 -5.00
CA THR A 524 -20.67 -2.16 -4.14
C THR A 524 -20.98 -2.90 -2.84
N TYR A 525 -22.18 -2.73 -2.28
CA TYR A 525 -22.50 -3.26 -0.95
C TYR A 525 -23.61 -4.32 -0.96
N LEU A 526 -24.64 -4.24 -1.81
CA LEU A 526 -25.85 -5.08 -1.64
C LEU A 526 -26.03 -6.23 -2.66
N ALA A 527 -25.75 -6.00 -3.95
CA ALA A 527 -26.43 -6.68 -5.07
C ALA A 527 -26.29 -8.21 -5.05
N GLY A 528 -27.38 -8.86 -4.64
CA GLY A 528 -27.52 -10.27 -4.28
C GLY A 528 -27.28 -11.37 -5.31
N GLY A 529 -27.57 -12.60 -4.87
CA GLY A 529 -27.30 -13.86 -5.53
C GLY A 529 -25.84 -14.30 -5.37
N ARG A 530 -24.89 -13.49 -5.89
CA ARG A 530 -23.43 -13.72 -5.83
C ARG A 530 -22.57 -12.44 -5.92
N GLY A 531 -23.15 -11.24 -5.79
CA GLY A 531 -22.45 -9.94 -5.89
C GLY A 531 -22.49 -9.13 -4.58
N GLY A 532 -21.79 -7.98 -4.54
CA GLY A 532 -21.75 -7.11 -3.35
C GLY A 532 -21.15 -7.79 -2.12
N ILE A 533 -21.74 -7.55 -0.93
CA ILE A 533 -21.28 -8.14 0.35
C ILE A 533 -21.31 -9.67 0.33
N TRP A 534 -22.25 -10.28 -0.40
CA TRP A 534 -22.44 -11.74 -0.47
C TRP A 534 -21.23 -12.50 -1.01
N ARG A 535 -20.41 -11.86 -1.85
CA ARG A 535 -19.18 -12.47 -2.35
C ARG A 535 -18.17 -12.73 -1.22
N PHE A 536 -18.31 -12.03 -0.10
CA PHE A 536 -17.41 -12.09 1.05
C PHE A 536 -17.99 -12.87 2.23
N VAL A 537 -19.26 -13.30 2.14
CA VAL A 537 -19.88 -14.08 3.20
C VAL A 537 -19.31 -15.50 3.16
N ALA A 538 -18.65 -15.90 4.24
CA ALA A 538 -18.11 -17.24 4.43
C ALA A 538 -19.23 -18.23 4.81
N LYS A 539 -18.87 -19.52 4.91
CA LYS A 539 -19.83 -20.60 5.19
C LYS A 539 -20.48 -20.49 6.58
N ASP A 540 -19.87 -19.74 7.49
CA ASP A 540 -20.38 -19.46 8.83
C ASP A 540 -21.39 -18.30 8.87
N GLY A 541 -21.73 -17.71 7.73
CA GLY A 541 -22.69 -16.59 7.63
C GLY A 541 -22.08 -15.23 7.94
N LYS A 542 -20.75 -15.14 8.10
CA LYS A 542 -20.04 -13.91 8.46
C LYS A 542 -19.20 -13.37 7.31
N VAL A 543 -18.81 -12.12 7.42
CA VAL A 543 -17.70 -11.55 6.64
C VAL A 543 -16.47 -11.40 7.52
N HIS A 544 -15.30 -11.62 6.94
CA HIS A 544 -14.00 -11.56 7.60
C HIS A 544 -13.15 -10.49 6.87
N PRO A 545 -13.27 -9.21 7.24
CA PRO A 545 -12.59 -8.12 6.54
C PRO A 545 -11.07 -8.19 6.74
N ASP A 546 -10.30 -8.05 5.68
CA ASP A 546 -8.84 -8.10 5.71
C ASP A 546 -8.26 -6.70 6.02
N TYR A 547 -7.74 -6.50 7.23
CA TYR A 547 -7.14 -5.24 7.70
C TYR A 547 -5.62 -5.20 7.45
N HIS A 548 -5.14 -4.08 6.92
CA HIS A 548 -3.74 -3.87 6.59
C HIS A 548 -3.11 -2.81 7.50
N VAL A 549 -2.24 -3.26 8.41
CA VAL A 549 -1.48 -2.36 9.31
C VAL A 549 -0.47 -1.51 8.54
N THR A 550 0.11 -2.04 7.46
CA THR A 550 1.07 -1.34 6.60
C THR A 550 0.43 -0.63 5.40
N GLY A 551 -0.90 -0.49 5.41
CA GLY A 551 -1.66 0.03 4.27
C GLY A 551 -1.62 1.55 4.12
N THR A 552 -1.33 2.30 5.19
CA THR A 552 -1.28 3.77 5.15
C THR A 552 -0.08 4.33 5.89
N VAL A 553 0.40 5.47 5.41
CA VAL A 553 1.54 6.21 5.98
C VAL A 553 1.26 6.79 7.38
N SER A 554 -0.01 7.11 7.68
CA SER A 554 -0.38 7.68 8.98
C SER A 554 -0.55 6.63 10.08
N GLY A 555 -0.44 5.33 9.77
CA GLY A 555 -0.74 4.25 10.72
C GLY A 555 -2.22 3.92 10.84
N ARG A 556 -3.11 4.58 10.07
CA ARG A 556 -4.50 4.13 9.93
C ARG A 556 -4.53 2.77 9.24
N LEU A 557 -5.39 1.89 9.74
CA LEU A 557 -5.67 0.64 9.05
C LEU A 557 -6.41 0.94 7.75
N SER A 558 -6.04 0.27 6.66
CA SER A 558 -6.93 0.08 5.52
C SER A 558 -7.59 -1.29 5.61
N CYS A 559 -8.73 -1.45 4.93
CA CYS A 559 -9.49 -2.69 4.98
C CYS A 559 -9.98 -3.08 3.59
N THR A 560 -9.88 -4.36 3.26
CA THR A 560 -10.30 -4.95 1.99
C THR A 560 -11.12 -6.22 2.21
N SER A 561 -11.84 -6.65 1.17
CA SER A 561 -12.48 -7.97 1.11
C SER A 561 -13.37 -8.39 2.30
N PRO A 562 -14.38 -7.59 2.72
CA PRO A 562 -14.90 -6.37 2.09
C PRO A 562 -14.31 -5.07 2.69
N PRO A 563 -14.33 -3.94 1.96
CA PRO A 563 -13.83 -2.66 2.47
C PRO A 563 -14.81 -2.04 3.48
N ILE A 564 -14.93 -2.65 4.67
CA ILE A 564 -15.98 -2.36 5.67
C ILE A 564 -15.93 -0.92 6.17
N GLN A 565 -14.72 -0.34 6.25
CA GLN A 565 -14.52 1.06 6.63
C GLN A 565 -15.14 2.06 5.65
N THR A 566 -15.41 1.64 4.42
CA THR A 566 -16.04 2.51 3.41
C THR A 566 -17.56 2.46 3.46
N ILE A 567 -18.16 1.61 4.31
CA ILE A 567 -19.61 1.48 4.46
C ILE A 567 -20.16 2.74 5.13
N PRO A 568 -21.02 3.51 4.44
CA PRO A 568 -21.41 4.82 4.92
C PRO A 568 -22.24 4.76 6.21
N LYS A 569 -22.18 5.83 7.00
CA LYS A 569 -22.99 6.01 8.22
C LYS A 569 -24.46 6.18 7.79
N SER A 570 -25.13 5.06 7.55
CA SER A 570 -26.52 4.98 7.13
C SER A 570 -27.16 3.66 7.52
N SER A 571 -28.44 3.47 7.17
CA SER A 571 -29.15 2.20 7.38
C SER A 571 -28.51 1.02 6.63
N LEU A 572 -27.54 1.24 5.74
CA LEU A 572 -26.76 0.15 5.15
C LEU A 572 -25.97 -0.63 6.20
N ARG A 573 -25.51 0.01 7.30
CA ARG A 573 -24.82 -0.69 8.40
C ARG A 573 -25.71 -1.72 9.10
N SER A 574 -27.03 -1.54 9.03
CA SER A 574 -28.00 -2.42 9.68
C SER A 574 -28.04 -3.87 9.14
N ILE A 575 -27.33 -4.13 8.03
CA ILE A 575 -27.11 -5.49 7.51
C ILE A 575 -26.17 -6.31 8.39
N PHE A 576 -25.42 -5.68 9.29
CA PHE A 576 -24.57 -6.38 10.26
C PHE A 576 -25.26 -6.39 11.62
N ASN A 577 -25.56 -7.58 12.12
CA ASN A 577 -26.22 -7.81 13.40
C ASN A 577 -25.34 -8.64 14.33
N VAL A 578 -25.80 -8.78 15.58
CA VAL A 578 -25.27 -9.76 16.52
C VAL A 578 -26.32 -10.85 16.77
N PRO A 579 -25.92 -12.07 17.22
CA PRO A 579 -26.87 -13.13 17.52
C PRO A 579 -27.87 -12.75 18.62
N PRO A 580 -29.04 -13.41 18.71
CA PRO A 580 -29.96 -13.24 19.84
C PRO A 580 -29.25 -13.49 21.19
N GLY A 581 -29.57 -12.67 22.21
CA GLY A 581 -28.89 -12.69 23.51
C GLY A 581 -27.58 -11.91 23.56
N TYR A 582 -27.15 -11.30 22.44
CA TYR A 582 -25.98 -10.43 22.37
C TYR A 582 -26.37 -8.99 22.05
N LYS A 583 -25.47 -8.06 22.40
CA LYS A 583 -25.50 -6.64 22.03
C LYS A 583 -24.24 -6.26 21.26
N PHE A 584 -24.38 -5.25 20.42
CA PHE A 584 -23.29 -4.56 19.74
C PHE A 584 -22.99 -3.25 20.47
N ILE A 585 -21.72 -3.06 20.87
CA ILE A 585 -21.21 -1.84 21.48
C ILE A 585 -20.30 -1.14 20.47
N GLU A 586 -20.65 0.09 20.06
CA GLU A 586 -19.79 0.98 19.29
C GLU A 586 -19.18 2.02 20.23
N ALA A 587 -17.85 2.05 20.32
CA ALA A 587 -17.08 3.00 21.12
C ALA A 587 -16.24 3.89 20.18
N ASP A 588 -16.56 5.19 20.10
CA ASP A 588 -15.97 6.16 19.14
C ASP A 588 -15.28 7.30 19.91
N TYR A 589 -14.02 7.62 19.57
CA TYR A 589 -13.32 8.75 20.19
C TYR A 589 -13.93 10.09 19.79
N SER A 590 -14.33 10.90 20.78
CA SER A 590 -15.04 12.15 20.52
C SER A 590 -14.09 13.27 20.09
N GLN A 591 -14.18 13.68 18.82
CA GLN A 591 -13.45 14.84 18.27
C GLN A 591 -11.92 14.71 18.40
N ALA A 592 -11.43 13.47 18.23
CA ALA A 592 -10.08 13.04 18.57
C ALA A 592 -8.96 13.89 17.90
N GLU A 593 -9.02 14.07 16.58
CA GLU A 593 -8.01 14.84 15.84
C GLU A 593 -7.90 16.29 16.31
N ALA A 594 -9.04 16.95 16.59
CA ALA A 594 -9.07 18.33 17.04
C ALA A 594 -8.49 18.49 18.45
N ARG A 595 -8.70 17.51 19.34
CA ARG A 595 -8.11 17.47 20.68
C ARG A 595 -6.59 17.32 20.63
N VAL A 596 -6.09 16.39 19.80
CA VAL A 596 -4.64 16.23 19.62
C VAL A 596 -4.04 17.49 19.05
N MET A 597 -4.66 18.08 18.04
CA MET A 597 -4.21 19.34 17.45
C MET A 597 -4.11 20.43 18.55
N ALA A 598 -5.16 20.64 19.34
CA ALA A 598 -5.19 21.68 20.38
C ALA A 598 -4.06 21.48 21.40
N TYR A 599 -3.79 20.21 21.75
CA TYR A 599 -2.69 19.84 22.63
C TYR A 599 -1.31 20.10 22.01
N VAL A 600 -1.02 19.61 20.79
CA VAL A 600 0.32 19.78 20.18
C VAL A 600 0.60 21.24 19.82
N ALA A 601 -0.43 22.01 19.50
CA ALA A 601 -0.32 23.45 19.29
C ALA A 601 -0.30 24.25 20.59
N GLN A 602 -0.57 23.64 21.75
CA GLN A 602 -0.69 24.31 23.05
C GLN A 602 -1.71 25.46 23.03
N CYS A 603 -2.84 25.25 22.36
CA CYS A 603 -3.87 26.28 22.20
C CYS A 603 -4.84 26.30 23.38
N ALA A 604 -4.55 27.14 24.38
CA ALA A 604 -5.32 27.22 25.62
C ALA A 604 -6.83 27.39 25.41
N PRO A 605 -7.33 28.29 24.52
CA PRO A 605 -8.76 28.43 24.27
C PRO A 605 -9.47 27.15 23.80
N MET A 606 -8.79 26.33 22.98
CA MET A 606 -9.36 25.08 22.48
C MET A 606 -9.31 23.99 23.55
N MET A 607 -8.20 23.90 24.30
CA MET A 607 -8.07 22.97 25.42
C MET A 607 -9.12 23.23 26.51
N GLU A 608 -9.30 24.48 26.94
CA GLU A 608 -10.33 24.88 27.91
C GLU A 608 -11.75 24.54 27.43
N ALA A 609 -12.04 24.73 26.14
CA ALA A 609 -13.34 24.38 25.55
C ALA A 609 -13.59 22.86 25.63
N PHE A 610 -12.55 22.06 25.40
CA PHE A 610 -12.62 20.61 25.50
C PHE A 610 -12.78 20.10 26.93
N ASP A 611 -12.08 20.71 27.90
CA ASP A 611 -12.14 20.35 29.32
C ASP A 611 -13.48 20.74 29.96
N SER A 612 -14.07 21.84 29.51
CA SER A 612 -15.40 22.29 29.96
C SER A 612 -16.58 21.59 29.27
N GLY A 613 -16.32 20.62 28.37
CA GLY A 613 -17.36 19.90 27.63
C GLY A 613 -18.15 20.76 26.64
N ARG A 614 -17.66 21.96 26.31
CA ARG A 614 -18.31 22.86 25.34
C ARG A 614 -18.06 22.37 23.91
N ASP A 615 -19.02 22.62 23.02
CA ASP A 615 -18.86 22.35 21.60
C ASP A 615 -17.79 23.27 20.99
N ILE A 616 -16.65 22.69 20.61
CA ILE A 616 -15.51 23.41 20.05
C ILE A 616 -15.90 24.26 18.83
N HIS A 617 -16.80 23.76 17.98
CA HIS A 617 -17.19 24.49 16.77
C HIS A 617 -18.02 25.72 17.10
N THR A 618 -18.82 25.65 18.18
CA THR A 618 -19.53 26.81 18.71
C THR A 618 -18.54 27.80 19.29
N VAL A 619 -17.58 27.36 20.13
CA VAL A 619 -16.57 28.26 20.72
C VAL A 619 -15.74 28.97 19.65
N VAL A 620 -15.31 28.23 18.63
CA VAL A 620 -14.56 28.78 17.50
C VAL A 620 -15.42 29.79 16.73
N ALA A 621 -16.68 29.46 16.45
CA ALA A 621 -17.58 30.39 15.77
C ALA A 621 -17.84 31.66 16.60
N GLU A 622 -18.07 31.55 17.91
CA GLU A 622 -18.29 32.69 18.80
C GLU A 622 -17.11 33.66 18.80
N ARG A 623 -15.88 33.13 18.76
CA ARG A 623 -14.65 33.94 18.68
C ARG A 623 -14.46 34.58 17.30
N ILE A 624 -14.63 33.83 16.21
CA ILE A 624 -14.48 34.36 14.84
C ILE A 624 -15.51 35.45 14.56
N PHE A 625 -16.78 35.18 14.88
CA PHE A 625 -17.91 36.05 14.51
C PHE A 625 -18.29 37.04 15.62
N LYS A 626 -17.65 36.96 16.79
CA LYS A 626 -17.84 37.85 17.95
C LYS A 626 -19.31 38.00 18.37
N LYS A 627 -20.06 36.91 18.30
CA LYS A 627 -21.48 36.82 18.69
C LYS A 627 -21.79 35.46 19.31
N LYS A 628 -22.89 35.36 20.04
CA LYS A 628 -23.39 34.08 20.57
C LYS A 628 -23.84 33.18 19.41
N ILE A 629 -23.47 31.90 19.45
CA ILE A 629 -23.75 30.93 18.37
C ILE A 629 -24.53 29.73 18.92
N HIS A 630 -25.54 29.28 18.19
CA HIS A 630 -26.32 28.09 18.47
C HIS A 630 -25.90 26.91 17.56
N LYS A 631 -26.35 25.68 17.90
CA LYS A 631 -25.90 24.43 17.26
C LYS A 631 -26.23 24.33 15.77
N ASP A 632 -27.30 25.00 15.33
CA ASP A 632 -27.81 24.91 13.96
C ASP A 632 -27.39 26.08 13.07
N ASP A 633 -26.73 27.08 13.65
CA ASP A 633 -26.26 28.29 12.97
C ASP A 633 -25.27 27.95 11.85
N ILE A 634 -25.35 28.71 10.75
CA ILE A 634 -24.48 28.51 9.58
C ILE A 634 -23.02 28.81 9.94
N GLU A 635 -22.78 29.77 10.83
CA GLU A 635 -21.47 30.14 11.35
C GLU A 635 -20.80 28.98 12.08
N ARG A 636 -21.56 28.17 12.83
CA ARG A 636 -21.03 26.96 13.45
C ARG A 636 -20.64 25.93 12.41
N LYS A 637 -21.46 25.75 11.36
CA LYS A 637 -21.14 24.85 10.24
C LYS A 637 -19.88 25.32 9.50
N MET A 638 -19.73 26.63 9.30
CA MET A 638 -18.51 27.25 8.75
C MET A 638 -17.30 26.99 9.64
N ALA A 639 -17.39 27.30 10.94
CA ALA A 639 -16.31 27.07 11.90
C ALA A 639 -15.90 25.59 11.95
N LYS A 640 -16.86 24.66 11.95
CA LYS A 640 -16.60 23.23 11.83
C LYS A 640 -15.79 22.91 10.57
N PHE A 641 -16.23 23.42 9.41
CA PHE A 641 -15.54 23.19 8.15
C PHE A 641 -14.15 23.82 8.11
N VAL A 642 -13.95 24.97 8.76
CA VAL A 642 -12.64 25.62 8.91
C VAL A 642 -11.73 24.78 9.82
N VAL A 643 -12.16 24.42 11.03
CA VAL A 643 -11.36 23.62 11.99
C VAL A 643 -10.92 22.30 11.36
N TYR A 644 -11.86 21.53 10.78
CA TYR A 644 -11.49 20.28 10.10
C TYR A 644 -10.63 20.54 8.88
N GLY A 645 -10.94 21.55 8.05
CA GLY A 645 -10.19 21.83 6.84
C GLY A 645 -8.74 22.26 7.10
N LEU A 646 -8.52 23.10 8.11
CA LEU A 646 -7.21 23.63 8.47
C LEU A 646 -6.23 22.54 8.87
N MET A 647 -6.70 21.51 9.59
CA MET A 647 -5.91 20.32 9.92
C MET A 647 -5.36 19.58 8.68
N TYR A 648 -5.97 19.79 7.51
CA TYR A 648 -5.55 19.20 6.23
C TYR A 648 -4.97 20.23 5.23
N GLY A 649 -4.64 21.43 5.69
CA GLY A 649 -4.11 22.50 4.82
C GLY A 649 -5.11 22.98 3.77
N ARG A 650 -6.41 22.99 4.10
CA ARG A 650 -7.48 23.50 3.23
C ARG A 650 -7.26 24.99 2.93
N GLN A 651 -7.49 25.36 1.68
CA GLN A 651 -7.38 26.74 1.19
C GLN A 651 -8.73 27.47 1.28
N ALA A 652 -8.68 28.80 1.34
CA ALA A 652 -9.87 29.67 1.42
C ALA A 652 -10.87 29.40 0.28
N GLN A 653 -10.39 29.07 -0.92
CA GLN A 653 -11.25 28.70 -2.05
C GLN A 653 -12.22 27.57 -1.72
N SER A 654 -11.78 26.55 -0.98
CA SER A 654 -12.66 25.44 -0.60
C SER A 654 -13.74 25.85 0.40
N VAL A 655 -13.49 26.87 1.23
CA VAL A 655 -14.48 27.44 2.14
C VAL A 655 -15.49 28.28 1.35
N ALA A 656 -15.00 29.08 0.41
CA ALA A 656 -15.83 29.87 -0.51
C ALA A 656 -16.80 28.98 -1.29
N ASP A 657 -16.29 27.91 -1.91
CA ASP A 657 -17.08 26.97 -2.70
C ASP A 657 -18.13 26.23 -1.84
N GLN A 658 -17.76 25.80 -0.62
CA GLN A 658 -18.65 25.01 0.25
C GLN A 658 -19.83 25.82 0.80
N PHE A 659 -19.62 27.10 1.10
CA PHE A 659 -20.64 27.97 1.71
C PHE A 659 -21.21 29.01 0.76
N ASN A 660 -20.82 28.97 -0.52
CA ASN A 660 -21.25 29.90 -1.55
C ASN A 660 -21.04 31.37 -1.15
N ILE A 661 -19.85 31.67 -0.60
CA ILE A 661 -19.41 33.02 -0.21
C ILE A 661 -18.26 33.47 -1.12
N SER A 662 -17.94 34.77 -1.12
CA SER A 662 -16.81 35.27 -1.91
C SER A 662 -15.47 34.74 -1.36
N LEU A 663 -14.47 34.59 -2.25
CA LEU A 663 -13.11 34.21 -1.83
C LEU A 663 -12.55 35.18 -0.77
N LYS A 664 -12.84 36.47 -0.92
CA LYS A 664 -12.42 37.51 0.03
C LYS A 664 -13.05 37.30 1.42
N GLU A 665 -14.34 36.97 1.49
CA GLU A 665 -14.99 36.64 2.78
C GLU A 665 -14.40 35.37 3.40
N ALA A 666 -14.14 34.34 2.59
CA ALA A 666 -13.50 33.12 3.07
C ALA A 666 -12.08 33.38 3.62
N GLU A 667 -11.28 34.21 2.94
CA GLU A 667 -9.97 34.65 3.41
C GLU A 667 -10.06 35.43 4.72
N MET A 668 -11.04 36.34 4.85
CA MET A 668 -11.29 37.06 6.09
C MET A 668 -11.63 36.12 7.26
N ILE A 669 -12.47 35.11 7.04
CA ILE A 669 -12.83 34.12 8.06
C ILE A 669 -11.59 33.32 8.49
N MET A 670 -10.77 32.87 7.53
CA MET A 670 -9.54 32.13 7.83
C MET A 670 -8.51 32.99 8.58
N ASN A 671 -8.34 34.25 8.17
CA ASN A 671 -7.44 35.18 8.85
C ASN A 671 -7.91 35.50 10.27
N GLN A 672 -9.22 35.68 10.46
CA GLN A 672 -9.80 35.89 11.79
C GLN A 672 -9.60 34.67 12.67
N PHE A 673 -9.74 33.44 12.15
CA PHE A 673 -9.41 32.23 12.89
C PHE A 673 -7.95 32.25 13.38
N PHE A 674 -6.98 32.52 12.52
CA PHE A 674 -5.57 32.57 12.95
C PHE A 674 -5.26 33.73 13.91
N THR A 675 -6.07 34.79 13.87
CA THR A 675 -5.96 35.90 14.83
C THR A 675 -6.47 35.49 16.22
N GLU A 676 -7.57 34.75 16.29
CA GLU A 676 -8.16 34.27 17.54
C GLU A 676 -7.44 33.03 18.11
N PHE A 677 -6.71 32.30 17.26
CA PHE A 677 -5.98 31.08 17.60
C PHE A 677 -4.53 31.10 17.04
N PRO A 678 -3.68 32.04 17.48
CA PRO A 678 -2.34 32.26 16.93
C PRO A 678 -1.37 31.09 17.17
N GLU A 679 -1.59 30.29 18.22
CA GLU A 679 -0.79 29.11 18.54
C GLU A 679 -0.92 28.04 17.46
N ILE A 680 -2.11 27.91 16.88
CA ILE A 680 -2.40 27.01 15.76
C ILE A 680 -1.57 27.39 14.56
N LYS A 681 -1.55 28.69 14.21
CA LYS A 681 -0.79 29.19 13.08
C LYS A 681 0.71 28.94 13.26
N SER A 682 1.21 29.23 14.45
CA SER A 682 2.61 29.04 14.81
C SER A 682 3.02 27.56 14.75
N TYR A 683 2.17 26.65 15.23
CA TYR A 683 2.39 25.21 15.13
C TYR A 683 2.40 24.73 13.68
N MET A 684 1.44 25.16 12.85
CA MET A 684 1.39 24.79 11.43
C MET A 684 2.66 25.23 10.69
N ASP A 685 3.10 26.48 10.91
CA ASP A 685 4.30 27.02 10.28
C ASP A 685 5.57 26.27 10.75
N TYR A 686 5.63 25.89 12.02
CA TYR A 686 6.68 25.05 12.58
C TYR A 686 6.74 23.66 11.91
N VAL A 687 5.61 22.96 11.82
CA VAL A 687 5.54 21.61 11.23
C VAL A 687 5.98 21.62 9.78
N VAL A 688 5.54 22.60 8.99
CA VAL A 688 5.94 22.74 7.59
C VAL A 688 7.44 23.04 7.47
N LYS A 689 7.98 23.91 8.32
CA LYS A 689 9.42 24.20 8.37
C LYS A 689 10.22 22.95 8.74
N GLU A 690 9.77 22.19 9.72
CA GLU A 690 10.43 20.96 10.14
C GLU A 690 10.41 19.89 9.04
N ALA A 691 9.26 19.67 8.39
CA ALA A 691 9.13 18.76 7.26
C ALA A 691 10.06 19.14 6.09
N LYS A 692 10.20 20.43 5.78
CA LYS A 692 11.08 20.93 4.71
C LYS A 692 12.57 20.77 5.04
N THR A 693 12.95 20.99 6.30
CA THR A 693 14.35 21.03 6.75
C THR A 693 14.88 19.65 7.18
N LYS A 694 14.17 18.96 8.07
CA LYS A 694 14.57 17.65 8.60
C LYS A 694 14.13 16.48 7.73
N ARG A 695 13.15 16.69 6.84
CA ARG A 695 12.55 15.65 5.98
C ARG A 695 11.93 14.48 6.74
N VAL A 696 11.66 14.67 8.02
CA VAL A 696 11.16 13.66 8.94
C VAL A 696 10.27 14.36 9.96
N LEU A 697 9.06 13.85 10.18
CA LEU A 697 8.17 14.25 11.27
C LEU A 697 7.85 13.04 12.16
N ARG A 698 7.59 13.26 13.45
CA ARG A 698 7.17 12.21 14.38
C ARG A 698 5.86 12.56 15.07
N ASN A 699 4.97 11.57 15.26
CA ASN A 699 3.76 11.73 16.08
C ASN A 699 4.05 11.46 17.57
N LEU A 700 3.03 11.53 18.42
CA LEU A 700 3.19 11.33 19.88
C LEU A 700 3.52 9.88 20.29
N TYR A 701 3.36 8.92 19.39
CA TYR A 701 3.76 7.51 19.58
C TYR A 701 5.16 7.20 19.04
N GLY A 702 5.82 8.17 18.39
CA GLY A 702 7.11 8.00 17.74
C GLY A 702 7.05 7.50 16.30
N ARG A 703 5.86 7.36 15.70
CA ARG A 703 5.70 7.03 14.27
C ARG A 703 6.26 8.15 13.42
N THR A 704 7.02 7.77 12.41
CA THR A 704 7.69 8.70 11.51
C THR A 704 6.94 8.87 10.19
N ARG A 705 6.93 10.10 9.67
CA ARG A 705 6.68 10.42 8.26
C ARG A 705 7.98 10.90 7.62
N ILE A 706 8.48 10.20 6.60
CA ILE A 706 9.69 10.53 5.85
C ILE A 706 9.31 11.20 4.53
N PHE A 707 9.84 12.40 4.30
CA PHE A 707 9.67 13.15 3.06
C PHE A 707 10.88 12.93 2.14
N PRO A 708 10.68 12.54 0.88
CA PRO A 708 11.78 12.32 -0.04
C PRO A 708 12.64 13.58 -0.28
N PRO A 709 13.91 13.42 -0.70
CA PRO A 709 14.77 14.53 -1.07
C PRO A 709 14.26 15.26 -2.33
N GLY A 710 14.72 16.49 -2.53
CA GLY A 710 14.36 17.33 -3.68
C GLY A 710 13.31 18.41 -3.37
N PRO A 711 12.70 19.03 -4.40
CA PRO A 711 11.68 20.06 -4.24
C PRO A 711 10.55 19.59 -3.32
N PHE A 712 10.15 20.42 -2.37
CA PHE A 712 9.07 20.09 -1.45
C PHE A 712 7.73 20.39 -2.11
N LEU A 713 6.90 19.36 -2.28
CA LEU A 713 5.67 19.46 -3.06
C LEU A 713 4.50 19.99 -2.21
N PRO A 714 3.53 20.73 -2.78
CA PRO A 714 2.37 21.23 -2.04
C PRO A 714 1.54 20.14 -1.36
N GLU A 715 1.47 18.94 -1.94
CA GLU A 715 0.82 17.79 -1.31
C GLU A 715 1.54 17.29 -0.05
N TRP A 716 2.87 17.40 0.01
CA TRP A 716 3.64 17.03 1.19
C TRP A 716 3.43 18.03 2.32
N GLU A 717 3.17 19.30 2.00
CA GLU A 717 2.80 20.30 2.99
C GLU A 717 1.47 19.94 3.67
N ARG A 718 0.47 19.54 2.88
CA ARG A 718 -0.81 19.04 3.42
C ARG A 718 -0.64 17.78 4.25
N GLN A 719 0.18 16.83 3.78
CA GLN A 719 0.47 15.61 4.53
C GLN A 719 1.19 15.91 5.85
N ALA A 720 2.14 16.84 5.87
CA ALA A 720 2.86 17.24 7.07
C ALA A 720 1.92 17.76 8.15
N LEU A 721 0.99 18.65 7.76
CA LEU A 721 0.00 19.24 8.67
C LEU A 721 -0.95 18.21 9.28
N SER A 722 -1.42 17.24 8.47
CA SER A 722 -2.38 16.24 8.95
C SER A 722 -1.73 15.08 9.69
N PHE A 723 -0.44 14.81 9.46
CA PHE A 723 0.23 13.60 9.92
C PHE A 723 0.21 13.44 11.45
N VAL A 724 0.59 14.48 12.20
CA VAL A 724 0.73 14.35 13.67
C VAL A 724 -0.62 14.10 14.35
N PRO A 725 -1.69 14.89 14.10
CA PRO A 725 -2.99 14.60 14.71
C PRO A 725 -3.55 13.25 14.27
N GLN A 726 -3.60 13.00 12.96
CA GLN A 726 -4.22 11.80 12.40
C GLN A 726 -3.49 10.52 12.83
N GLY A 727 -2.15 10.55 12.75
CA GLY A 727 -1.35 9.38 13.10
C GLY A 727 -1.35 9.09 14.59
N THR A 728 -1.40 10.13 15.43
CA THR A 728 -1.54 9.93 16.89
C THR A 728 -2.85 9.22 17.23
N ILE A 729 -3.96 9.63 16.61
CA ILE A 729 -5.26 8.98 16.85
C ILE A 729 -5.28 7.56 16.30
N ALA A 730 -4.69 7.33 15.14
CA ALA A 730 -4.57 6.00 14.58
C ALA A 730 -3.81 5.05 15.53
N ASP A 731 -2.62 5.46 15.99
CA ASP A 731 -1.82 4.65 16.92
C ASP A 731 -2.49 4.48 18.28
N HIS A 732 -3.20 5.50 18.78
CA HIS A 732 -3.96 5.39 20.02
C HIS A 732 -5.11 4.37 19.91
N THR A 733 -5.89 4.44 18.83
CA THR A 733 -6.99 3.50 18.56
C THR A 733 -6.45 2.08 18.35
N ASN A 734 -5.38 1.94 17.59
CA ASN A 734 -4.71 0.66 17.32
C ASN A 734 -4.18 0.00 18.59
N GLN A 735 -3.57 0.77 19.49
CA GLN A 735 -3.13 0.26 20.79
C GLN A 735 -4.32 -0.07 21.70
N SER A 736 -5.38 0.74 21.70
CA SER A 736 -6.59 0.43 22.48
C SER A 736 -7.28 -0.85 21.99
N LEU A 737 -7.31 -1.09 20.67
CA LEU A 737 -7.73 -2.35 20.08
C LEU A 737 -6.89 -3.53 20.61
N ALA A 738 -5.56 -3.40 20.57
CA ALA A 738 -4.67 -4.47 21.00
C ALA A 738 -4.85 -4.83 22.47
N LEU A 739 -4.90 -3.81 23.34
CA LEU A 739 -5.13 -3.98 24.77
C LEU A 739 -6.49 -4.62 25.04
N LEU A 740 -7.54 -4.16 24.36
CA LEU A 740 -8.89 -4.67 24.57
C LEU A 740 -9.02 -6.13 24.13
N VAL A 741 -8.49 -6.50 22.96
CA VAL A 741 -8.50 -7.89 22.50
C VAL A 741 -7.75 -8.80 23.47
N GLU A 742 -6.58 -8.37 23.96
CA GLU A 742 -5.79 -9.17 24.90
C GLU A 742 -6.53 -9.38 26.23
N LEU A 743 -7.12 -8.33 26.79
CA LEU A 743 -7.89 -8.41 28.03
C LEU A 743 -9.10 -9.36 27.87
N LEU A 744 -9.87 -9.19 26.80
CA LEU A 744 -11.13 -9.93 26.60
C LEU A 744 -10.93 -11.41 26.25
N LYS A 745 -9.82 -11.77 25.60
CA LYS A 745 -9.50 -13.19 25.33
C LYS A 745 -9.40 -14.05 26.57
N SER A 746 -8.93 -13.47 27.67
CA SER A 746 -8.65 -14.21 28.90
C SER A 746 -9.91 -14.62 29.69
N GLU A 747 -11.06 -14.01 29.38
CA GLU A 747 -12.26 -14.12 30.23
C GLU A 747 -13.26 -15.20 29.79
N GLY A 748 -13.14 -15.79 28.58
CA GLY A 748 -14.06 -16.80 28.07
C GLY A 748 -15.54 -16.37 28.04
N SER A 749 -15.81 -15.07 28.17
CA SER A 749 -17.11 -14.46 28.47
C SER A 749 -17.99 -14.27 27.25
N GLY A 750 -17.53 -14.66 26.05
CA GLY A 750 -18.23 -14.40 24.79
C GLY A 750 -18.15 -12.95 24.32
N VAL A 751 -17.43 -12.08 25.04
CA VAL A 751 -17.17 -10.69 24.66
C VAL A 751 -16.00 -10.63 23.67
N VAL A 752 -16.24 -10.05 22.49
CA VAL A 752 -15.28 -10.09 21.37
C VAL A 752 -15.28 -8.77 20.62
N VAL A 753 -14.10 -8.22 20.34
CA VAL A 753 -13.95 -7.12 19.39
C VAL A 753 -14.09 -7.66 17.97
N ILE A 754 -15.06 -7.15 17.20
CA ILE A 754 -15.42 -7.67 15.87
C ILE A 754 -15.28 -6.62 14.76
N LEU A 755 -15.01 -5.36 15.10
CA LEU A 755 -14.90 -4.28 14.13
C LEU A 755 -13.89 -3.23 14.59
N GLN A 756 -13.01 -2.83 13.66
CA GLN A 756 -12.27 -1.58 13.74
C GLN A 756 -12.78 -0.64 12.63
N LEU A 757 -13.17 0.58 13.00
CA LEU A 757 -13.72 1.58 12.09
C LEU A 757 -13.17 2.97 12.40
N HIS A 758 -12.17 3.41 11.62
CA HIS A 758 -11.55 4.73 11.80
C HIS A 758 -10.99 4.91 13.23
N ASP A 759 -11.66 5.72 14.04
CA ASP A 759 -11.29 6.04 15.42
C ASP A 759 -12.25 5.34 16.42
N ALA A 760 -13.01 4.34 15.94
CA ALA A 760 -14.00 3.59 16.70
C ALA A 760 -13.74 2.07 16.71
N LEU A 761 -14.18 1.42 17.78
CA LEU A 761 -14.15 -0.04 17.97
C LEU A 761 -15.57 -0.59 18.15
N GLY A 762 -15.85 -1.74 17.54
CA GLY A 762 -17.11 -2.46 17.68
C GLY A 762 -16.92 -3.77 18.42
N VAL A 763 -17.69 -3.98 19.48
CA VAL A 763 -17.62 -5.14 20.37
C VAL A 763 -18.96 -5.86 20.37
N ARG A 764 -18.94 -7.19 20.18
CA ARG A 764 -20.08 -8.07 20.44
C ARG A 764 -19.97 -8.58 21.89
N THR A 765 -21.03 -8.47 22.67
CA THR A 765 -21.06 -8.92 24.06
C THR A 765 -22.38 -9.63 24.36
N PRO A 766 -22.43 -10.70 25.18
CA PRO A 766 -23.68 -11.17 25.74
C PRO A 766 -24.40 -10.07 26.53
N GLU A 767 -25.72 -10.07 26.54
CA GLU A 767 -26.52 -9.04 27.21
C GLU A 767 -26.24 -8.99 28.72
N GLU A 768 -25.97 -10.13 29.34
CA GLU A 768 -25.55 -10.26 30.74
C GLU A 768 -24.17 -9.65 31.04
N CYS A 769 -23.32 -9.46 30.03
CA CYS A 769 -21.97 -8.91 30.13
C CYS A 769 -21.89 -7.44 29.70
N ILE A 770 -23.02 -6.72 29.66
CA ILE A 770 -23.06 -5.34 29.14
C ILE A 770 -22.17 -4.35 29.92
N GLU A 771 -21.87 -4.62 31.18
CA GLU A 771 -20.99 -3.79 32.01
C GLU A 771 -19.54 -3.76 31.52
N VAL A 772 -19.17 -4.62 30.56
CA VAL A 772 -17.87 -4.53 29.85
C VAL A 772 -17.66 -3.17 29.16
N LYS A 773 -18.73 -2.39 28.93
CA LYS A 773 -18.64 -0.99 28.47
C LYS A 773 -17.72 -0.13 29.33
N GLU A 774 -17.64 -0.37 30.64
CA GLU A 774 -16.76 0.40 31.54
C GLU A 774 -15.29 -0.04 31.40
N VAL A 775 -15.05 -1.33 31.11
CA VAL A 775 -13.71 -1.81 30.73
C VAL A 775 -13.28 -1.17 29.40
N ILE A 776 -14.16 -1.19 28.40
CA ILE A 776 -13.92 -0.53 27.10
C ILE A 776 -13.58 0.95 27.31
N ARG A 777 -14.37 1.67 28.11
CA ARG A 777 -14.11 3.07 28.45
C ARG A 777 -12.75 3.24 29.12
N SER A 778 -12.43 2.45 30.14
CA SER A 778 -11.16 2.56 30.87
C SER A 778 -9.93 2.32 29.99
N VAL A 779 -10.01 1.39 29.05
CA VAL A 779 -8.92 1.07 28.11
C VAL A 779 -8.77 2.17 27.08
N MET A 780 -9.88 2.71 26.55
CA MET A 780 -9.83 3.72 25.51
C MET A 780 -9.52 5.12 26.06
N GLU A 781 -10.06 5.50 27.22
CA GLU A 781 -9.84 6.80 27.89
C GLU A 781 -8.55 6.84 28.71
N ARG A 782 -7.51 6.17 28.22
CA ARG A 782 -6.16 6.25 28.78
C ARG A 782 -5.41 7.47 28.24
N PRO A 783 -4.42 8.01 28.97
CA PRO A 783 -3.59 9.09 28.43
C PRO A 783 -2.81 8.62 27.20
N ILE A 784 -2.63 9.52 26.24
CA ILE A 784 -1.67 9.32 25.15
C ILE A 784 -0.26 9.27 25.78
N PRO A 785 0.63 8.36 25.33
CA PRO A 785 1.93 8.14 25.95
C PRO A 785 2.74 9.42 26.12
N ASN A 786 3.36 9.59 27.29
CA ASN A 786 4.15 10.76 27.67
C ASN A 786 3.37 12.10 27.60
N THR A 787 2.05 12.06 27.72
CA THR A 787 1.20 13.26 27.77
C THR A 787 0.14 13.15 28.87
N SER A 788 -0.47 14.28 29.21
CA SER A 788 -1.69 14.32 30.02
C SER A 788 -2.98 14.24 29.20
N LEU A 789 -2.88 14.12 27.86
CA LEU A 789 -4.02 14.17 26.97
C LEU A 789 -4.82 12.85 27.03
N VAL A 790 -6.04 12.94 27.56
CA VAL A 790 -7.05 11.87 27.53
C VAL A 790 -8.14 12.24 26.53
N ILE A 791 -8.53 11.29 25.69
CA ILE A 791 -9.59 11.49 24.70
C ILE A 791 -10.84 10.74 25.16
N PRO A 792 -11.97 11.43 25.40
CA PRO A 792 -13.19 10.79 25.84
C PRO A 792 -13.81 9.92 24.74
N VAL A 793 -14.60 8.94 25.16
CA VAL A 793 -15.25 7.98 24.27
C VAL A 793 -16.76 8.03 24.40
N ASP A 794 -17.43 8.15 23.25
CA ASP A 794 -18.87 7.98 23.13
C ASP A 794 -19.20 6.49 22.92
N ILE A 795 -19.98 5.91 23.83
CA ILE A 795 -20.41 4.51 23.76
C ILE A 795 -21.88 4.44 23.37
N LYS A 796 -22.18 3.61 22.37
CA LYS A 796 -23.54 3.27 21.94
C LYS A 796 -23.75 1.77 22.00
N ILE A 797 -24.95 1.37 22.41
CA ILE A 797 -25.33 -0.04 22.56
C ILE A 797 -26.59 -0.27 21.71
N SER A 798 -26.56 -1.30 20.88
CA SER A 798 -27.64 -1.64 19.95
C SER A 798 -27.67 -3.14 19.66
N ASP A 799 -28.72 -3.62 18.98
CA ASP A 799 -28.82 -5.02 18.54
C ASP A 799 -28.10 -5.28 17.20
N ARG A 800 -27.59 -4.21 16.56
CA ARG A 800 -26.96 -4.24 15.23
C ARG A 800 -26.03 -3.06 15.05
N TRP A 801 -25.21 -3.05 14.00
CA TRP A 801 -24.41 -1.88 13.67
C TRP A 801 -25.29 -0.78 13.09
N GLU A 802 -25.43 0.33 13.82
CA GLU A 802 -26.29 1.43 13.43
C GLU A 802 -25.52 2.54 12.69
N GLY A 803 -26.21 3.22 11.77
CA GLY A 803 -25.65 4.34 11.01
C GLY A 803 -26.61 5.52 10.86
N GLY A 804 -27.79 5.48 11.49
CA GLY A 804 -28.90 6.40 11.25
C GLY A 804 -29.93 5.88 10.24
N GLU A 805 -31.05 6.60 10.10
CA GLU A 805 -32.24 6.13 9.36
C GLU A 805 -32.14 6.24 7.83
N LYS A 806 -31.38 7.21 7.31
CA LYS A 806 -31.35 7.53 5.87
C LYS A 806 -30.19 6.87 5.17
N LEU A 807 -30.48 6.20 4.05
CA LEU A 807 -29.47 5.45 3.27
C LEU A 807 -28.29 6.33 2.82
N PHE A 808 -28.48 7.59 2.43
CA PHE A 808 -27.44 8.59 2.13
C PHE A 808 -28.02 10.01 2.20
N PHE A 809 -27.21 11.02 2.54
CA PHE A 809 -27.45 12.43 2.18
C PHE A 809 -26.71 12.77 0.87
#